data_AF-A0AA35M1M8-F1
#
_entry.id   AF-A0AA35M1M8-F1
#
_cell.length_a   1.000
_cell.length_b   1.000
_cell.length_c   1.000
_cell.angle_alpha   90.00
_cell.angle_beta   90.00
_cell.angle_gamma   90.00
#
_symmetry.space_group_name_H-M   'P 1'
#
loop_
_entity.id
_entity.type
_entity.pdbx_description
1 polymer ?
#
loop_
_entity_poly.entity_id
_entity_poly.type
_entity_poly.pdbx_seq_one_letter_code
_entity_poly.pdbx_strand_id
1 'polypeptide(L)'
;MAEPQEPAGTVDAPAMVVVGQDSSITTQPEAPVATKLKGRHRLLQGIQRISSSPSLTGLRRSRSVSAPYSLSTRSSLSCVSLAVAGPVRTPHSQGSSTPQASPLGQPSSSSSTTEFPLFESIEAHLPVRNAQGCVPGSAHATAPVPADIKLGRSDTQSKSRSRAASAAARKKLEFRFWDTMPHEIQVYIFSFLLPKELVRASRVSKSFYRFCFDGQLWTSLDASEFYKDIPADSLARIISSAGPFIKVLNLRGCVQVEHYKRAEVLVKACKNLMNATLEGCRNFQKGTLHSLLETNQHLVYLNLTGLTAVSNKSCKIIAESCPQLDTLNISWCGKVDHRGIYSVISGCPKLKDLRAGEIRGFNNLGLALRIFQTNNLERLVLSGCAELTDEALEVMLHGKDPEMDILTDLPIVPPRKLRHLDLSRCSRLTDKGVKAIAHLTPDLEGLQLSRCKLLTDAALEPILASTPRLSHLELEDLEELTNDFLIEHLAKAPCAGRLEHLSLSYCENLGDAGMLPVMQKCTRLQNIELDNTRISDLTLAEAASMVNKRSRRVMEAGRKPQVTLRMVVYDCQNVTWMGIREVLFRNANVKPAVGHPGRVSYPTESISLKCFYGFQMTVDEHQKRVLRGDFDSAATLERRWADYMQASEEAGMGGSGHRRRRRRAREAQALHMNEEDGTLGQGGRRRARTMGSCLVM
;
A
#
# COMPACT_ATOMS: atom_id res chain seq x y z
N MET A 1 -60.45 -9.63 -56.63
CA MET A 1 -59.34 -10.59 -56.89
C MET A 1 -58.87 -11.14 -55.55
N ALA A 2 -58.10 -12.23 -55.56
CA ALA A 2 -57.71 -13.02 -54.38
C ALA A 2 -56.88 -12.20 -53.34
N GLU A 3 -56.71 -12.62 -52.08
CA GLU A 3 -56.96 -13.94 -51.46
C GLU A 3 -57.25 -13.81 -49.92
N PRO A 4 -57.95 -14.77 -49.25
CA PRO A 4 -58.39 -14.63 -47.84
C PRO A 4 -57.68 -15.56 -46.81
N GLN A 5 -58.25 -15.67 -45.60
CA GLN A 5 -57.67 -16.21 -44.35
C GLN A 5 -57.88 -17.73 -44.11
N GLU A 6 -56.97 -18.38 -43.37
CA GLU A 6 -57.14 -19.48 -42.38
C GLU A 6 -57.86 -20.82 -42.81
N PRO A 7 -57.89 -21.95 -42.03
CA PRO A 7 -57.69 -22.12 -40.58
C PRO A 7 -56.89 -23.37 -40.08
N ALA A 8 -57.02 -23.63 -38.77
CA ALA A 8 -56.43 -24.63 -37.87
C ALA A 8 -56.43 -26.14 -38.23
N GLY A 9 -55.60 -26.94 -37.51
CA GLY A 9 -55.62 -28.41 -37.53
C GLY A 9 -54.79 -29.11 -36.42
N THR A 10 -55.49 -29.74 -35.48
CA THR A 10 -55.16 -30.86 -34.54
C THR A 10 -53.85 -31.65 -34.73
N VAL A 11 -53.02 -31.85 -33.68
CA VAL A 11 -53.07 -32.94 -32.66
C VAL A 11 -52.82 -34.35 -33.21
N ASP A 12 -51.77 -35.02 -32.71
CA ASP A 12 -51.74 -36.49 -32.53
C ASP A 12 -50.77 -36.93 -31.40
N ALA A 13 -50.91 -38.17 -30.93
CA ALA A 13 -50.06 -38.83 -29.92
C ALA A 13 -49.15 -39.92 -30.56
N PRO A 14 -48.34 -40.69 -29.79
CA PRO A 14 -48.90 -41.88 -29.12
C PRO A 14 -48.25 -42.20 -27.74
N ALA A 15 -48.66 -43.31 -27.13
CA ALA A 15 -48.13 -43.84 -25.86
C ALA A 15 -48.10 -45.38 -25.84
N MET A 16 -47.43 -45.98 -24.84
CA MET A 16 -47.45 -47.42 -24.47
C MET A 16 -46.79 -48.39 -25.49
N VAL A 17 -46.17 -49.54 -25.15
CA VAL A 17 -45.76 -50.23 -23.89
C VAL A 17 -44.37 -50.90 -24.16
N VAL A 18 -43.71 -51.83 -23.44
CA VAL A 18 -44.05 -52.91 -22.45
C VAL A 18 -42.88 -53.08 -21.45
N VAL A 19 -43.07 -53.91 -20.42
CA VAL A 19 -42.13 -54.28 -19.34
C VAL A 19 -41.21 -55.46 -19.70
N GLY A 20 -40.02 -55.54 -19.09
CA GLY A 20 -39.16 -56.73 -18.99
C GLY A 20 -38.43 -56.76 -17.62
N GLN A 21 -38.08 -57.95 -17.10
CA GLN A 21 -37.78 -58.17 -15.66
C GLN A 21 -36.31 -58.53 -15.30
N ASP A 22 -35.96 -58.18 -14.06
CA ASP A 22 -35.06 -58.84 -13.08
C ASP A 22 -33.66 -59.36 -13.45
N SER A 23 -32.63 -58.85 -12.75
CA SER A 23 -31.70 -59.73 -11.99
C SER A 23 -30.89 -58.98 -10.91
N SER A 24 -30.75 -59.65 -9.78
CA SER A 24 -30.27 -59.23 -8.46
C SER A 24 -28.74 -59.07 -8.25
N ILE A 25 -28.35 -58.14 -7.36
CA ILE A 25 -27.30 -58.27 -6.29
C ILE A 25 -25.83 -58.44 -6.77
N THR A 26 -24.85 -57.62 -6.33
CA THR A 26 -24.00 -57.90 -5.15
C THR A 26 -23.25 -56.65 -4.62
N THR A 27 -23.02 -56.63 -3.31
CA THR A 27 -22.45 -55.57 -2.45
C THR A 27 -20.97 -55.20 -2.63
N GLN A 28 -20.60 -53.96 -2.25
CA GLN A 28 -19.43 -53.68 -1.38
C GLN A 28 -19.79 -52.57 -0.33
N PRO A 29 -19.08 -52.45 0.81
CA PRO A 29 -19.70 -51.98 2.06
C PRO A 29 -19.21 -50.62 2.62
N GLU A 30 -20.08 -49.98 3.43
CA GLU A 30 -19.73 -48.91 4.38
C GLU A 30 -19.42 -49.46 5.78
N ALA A 31 -18.49 -48.81 6.51
CA ALA A 31 -18.28 -48.99 7.96
C ALA A 31 -17.53 -47.74 8.55
N PRO A 32 -17.60 -47.46 9.86
CA PRO A 32 -18.70 -46.64 10.38
C PRO A 32 -18.27 -45.44 11.26
N VAL A 33 -19.23 -44.59 11.63
CA VAL A 33 -19.05 -43.45 12.56
C VAL A 33 -18.87 -43.94 14.01
N ALA A 34 -17.86 -43.40 14.71
CA ALA A 34 -17.63 -43.61 16.14
C ALA A 34 -18.06 -42.41 17.00
N THR A 35 -18.46 -42.67 18.25
CA THR A 35 -19.19 -41.72 19.11
C THR A 35 -18.34 -41.03 20.19
N LYS A 36 -18.90 -39.96 20.80
CA LYS A 36 -18.25 -39.17 21.86
C LYS A 36 -18.31 -39.85 23.21
N LEU A 37 -17.22 -39.79 23.98
CA LEU A 37 -17.24 -39.88 25.45
C LEU A 37 -16.45 -38.73 26.09
N LYS A 38 -16.85 -38.36 27.32
CA LYS A 38 -16.20 -37.33 28.15
C LYS A 38 -15.39 -38.01 29.26
N GLY A 39 -14.21 -37.49 29.57
CA GLY A 39 -13.45 -37.87 30.77
C GLY A 39 -12.46 -36.78 31.18
N ARG A 40 -12.42 -36.44 32.48
CA ARG A 40 -11.40 -35.57 33.10
C ARG A 40 -10.72 -36.38 34.20
N HIS A 41 -9.39 -36.50 34.18
CA HIS A 41 -8.48 -36.74 35.32
C HIS A 41 -7.06 -36.91 34.71
N ARG A 42 -5.91 -36.63 35.36
CA ARG A 42 -5.41 -35.64 36.34
C ARG A 42 -3.97 -36.10 36.67
N LEU A 43 -3.02 -35.17 36.81
CA LEU A 43 -1.69 -35.27 37.45
C LEU A 43 -0.56 -36.19 36.88
N LEU A 44 0.53 -35.51 36.49
CA LEU A 44 1.93 -35.65 36.95
C LEU A 44 2.54 -37.04 37.29
N GLN A 45 3.55 -37.42 36.49
CA GLN A 45 4.84 -38.02 36.90
C GLN A 45 5.86 -37.88 35.73
N GLY A 46 7.19 -37.91 35.91
CA GLY A 46 7.91 -38.02 37.20
C GLY A 46 9.42 -38.33 37.17
N ILE A 47 10.25 -37.52 36.50
CA ILE A 47 11.74 -37.44 36.67
C ILE A 47 12.58 -38.64 36.12
N GLN A 48 13.87 -38.38 35.83
CA GLN A 48 15.00 -39.33 35.58
C GLN A 48 15.10 -40.05 34.21
N ARG A 49 16.28 -40.45 33.69
CA ARG A 49 17.65 -39.84 33.65
C ARG A 49 18.55 -40.65 32.67
N ILE A 50 19.37 -39.94 31.87
CA ILE A 50 20.75 -40.29 31.40
C ILE A 50 21.02 -41.66 30.70
N SER A 51 21.67 -41.58 29.52
CA SER A 51 22.39 -42.67 28.79
C SER A 51 21.54 -43.81 28.20
N SER A 52 22.00 -44.60 27.22
CA SER A 52 23.35 -44.72 26.62
C SER A 52 23.34 -44.90 25.09
N SER A 53 24.43 -44.51 24.42
CA SER A 53 24.70 -44.82 23.01
C SER A 53 25.06 -46.29 22.79
N PRO A 54 24.89 -46.81 21.56
CA PRO A 54 25.79 -47.82 21.00
C PRO A 54 26.55 -47.28 19.79
N SER A 55 27.84 -47.65 19.70
CA SER A 55 28.72 -47.31 18.58
C SER A 55 28.49 -48.23 17.38
N LEU A 56 28.66 -47.72 16.15
CA LEU A 56 28.83 -48.56 14.96
C LEU A 56 30.21 -48.37 14.34
N THR A 57 30.91 -49.50 14.15
CA THR A 57 32.21 -49.60 13.49
C THR A 57 32.05 -49.46 11.98
N GLY A 58 32.81 -48.56 11.35
CA GLY A 58 32.86 -48.46 9.88
C GLY A 58 34.09 -49.14 9.30
N LEU A 59 34.06 -49.48 8.00
CA LEU A 59 35.27 -49.61 7.17
C LEU A 59 34.95 -49.59 5.65
N ARG A 60 35.80 -48.84 4.92
CA ARG A 60 36.08 -48.88 3.46
C ARG A 60 34.98 -48.50 2.43
N ARG A 61 35.45 -47.78 1.41
CA ARG A 61 34.75 -47.46 0.14
C ARG A 61 35.22 -48.42 -0.97
N SER A 62 34.43 -48.55 -2.03
CA SER A 62 34.92 -48.95 -3.37
C SER A 62 34.21 -48.15 -4.47
N ARG A 63 34.60 -48.35 -5.75
CA ARG A 63 34.14 -47.60 -6.94
C ARG A 63 33.39 -48.50 -7.95
N SER A 64 32.29 -48.00 -8.49
CA SER A 64 31.85 -48.09 -9.91
C SER A 64 30.62 -47.17 -10.05
N VAL A 65 30.35 -46.39 -11.11
CA VAL A 65 30.66 -46.41 -12.56
C VAL A 65 29.72 -47.31 -13.39
N SER A 66 28.67 -46.68 -13.94
CA SER A 66 28.09 -47.00 -15.25
C SER A 66 27.16 -45.87 -15.73
N ALA A 67 27.45 -45.28 -16.89
CA ALA A 67 26.46 -44.63 -17.78
C ALA A 67 25.98 -45.69 -18.82
N PRO A 68 25.35 -45.44 -20.02
CA PRO A 68 25.68 -44.38 -20.99
C PRO A 68 24.56 -43.89 -21.99
N TYR A 69 24.95 -42.97 -22.89
CA TYR A 69 24.38 -42.60 -24.22
C TYR A 69 22.93 -42.02 -24.32
N SER A 70 22.57 -41.23 -25.33
CA SER A 70 23.31 -40.70 -26.52
C SER A 70 22.82 -39.25 -26.84
N LEU A 71 23.71 -38.31 -27.23
CA LEU A 71 23.85 -37.72 -28.59
C LEU A 71 22.58 -37.09 -29.21
N SER A 72 22.61 -35.95 -29.89
CA SER A 72 23.71 -35.17 -30.50
C SER A 72 23.28 -33.66 -30.57
N THR A 73 24.01 -32.64 -31.06
CA THR A 73 25.12 -32.54 -32.04
C THR A 73 26.24 -31.55 -31.60
N ARG A 74 27.03 -31.08 -32.60
CA ARG A 74 28.22 -30.20 -32.62
C ARG A 74 27.90 -28.71 -32.40
N SER A 75 28.72 -27.80 -31.83
CA SER A 75 30.15 -27.71 -31.44
C SER A 75 31.05 -26.82 -32.31
N SER A 76 31.54 -25.71 -31.74
CA SER A 76 32.87 -25.14 -32.03
C SER A 76 33.36 -24.33 -30.82
N LEU A 77 34.68 -24.27 -30.62
CA LEU A 77 35.36 -23.44 -29.62
C LEU A 77 36.49 -22.69 -30.32
N SER A 78 36.69 -21.43 -29.94
CA SER A 78 37.95 -20.73 -30.18
C SER A 78 38.31 -19.91 -28.95
N CYS A 79 39.60 -19.85 -28.63
CA CYS A 79 40.11 -19.16 -27.46
C CYS A 79 41.40 -18.42 -27.85
N VAL A 80 41.43 -17.11 -27.61
CA VAL A 80 42.59 -16.26 -27.86
C VAL A 80 42.78 -15.37 -26.63
N SER A 81 43.99 -15.40 -26.06
CA SER A 81 44.41 -14.47 -25.02
C SER A 81 45.23 -13.35 -25.65
N LEU A 82 44.97 -12.10 -25.28
CA LEU A 82 45.89 -10.99 -25.52
C LEU A 82 46.03 -10.15 -24.25
N ALA A 83 47.26 -9.77 -23.94
CA ALA A 83 47.60 -8.81 -22.91
C ALA A 83 47.93 -7.45 -23.55
N VAL A 84 47.78 -6.37 -22.79
CA VAL A 84 48.13 -5.01 -23.22
C VAL A 84 49.27 -4.49 -22.34
N ALA A 85 50.30 -3.91 -22.97
CA ALA A 85 51.51 -3.41 -22.32
C ALA A 85 51.54 -1.86 -22.23
N GLY A 86 52.48 -1.34 -21.44
CA GLY A 86 52.68 0.10 -21.23
C GLY A 86 53.40 0.85 -22.37
N PRO A 87 53.55 2.20 -22.26
CA PRO A 87 53.66 3.09 -23.43
C PRO A 87 55.03 3.76 -23.66
N VAL A 88 55.30 4.19 -24.90
CA VAL A 88 56.43 5.09 -25.26
C VAL A 88 56.07 6.12 -26.37
N ARG A 89 56.16 7.42 -26.01
CA ARG A 89 56.52 8.65 -26.77
C ARG A 89 56.31 8.81 -28.30
N THR A 90 55.40 9.74 -28.66
CA THR A 90 55.59 11.07 -29.33
C THR A 90 56.70 11.29 -30.39
N PRO A 91 56.45 12.06 -31.48
CA PRO A 91 56.67 13.52 -31.42
C PRO A 91 55.71 14.45 -32.24
N HIS A 92 55.59 15.70 -31.78
CA HIS A 92 55.42 17.02 -32.48
C HIS A 92 54.61 17.16 -33.80
N SER A 93 53.85 18.23 -34.08
CA SER A 93 53.50 19.49 -33.37
C SER A 93 52.21 20.09 -34.02
N GLN A 94 51.66 21.30 -33.77
CA GLN A 94 52.05 22.51 -33.01
C GLN A 94 50.77 23.36 -32.68
N GLY A 95 50.90 24.48 -31.96
CA GLY A 95 49.85 25.51 -31.84
C GLY A 95 49.69 26.11 -30.42
N SER A 96 49.88 27.42 -30.28
CA SER A 96 49.67 28.21 -29.05
C SER A 96 48.23 28.80 -29.00
N SER A 97 47.69 29.37 -27.93
CA SER A 97 48.32 30.05 -26.77
C SER A 97 47.39 30.11 -25.53
N THR A 98 47.93 30.50 -24.38
CA THR A 98 47.17 30.93 -23.19
C THR A 98 47.33 32.44 -22.98
N PRO A 99 46.52 33.06 -22.10
CA PRO A 99 47.15 33.69 -20.93
C PRO A 99 46.41 33.43 -19.60
N GLN A 100 46.97 33.97 -18.51
CA GLN A 100 46.59 33.72 -17.11
C GLN A 100 45.53 34.71 -16.57
N ALA A 101 45.05 34.42 -15.35
CA ALA A 101 44.20 35.33 -14.56
C ALA A 101 44.98 36.53 -13.98
N SER A 102 44.25 37.55 -13.51
CA SER A 102 44.74 38.61 -12.60
C SER A 102 43.60 39.18 -11.73
N PRO A 103 43.87 39.83 -10.57
CA PRO A 103 42.87 40.10 -9.54
C PRO A 103 42.61 41.61 -9.24
N LEU A 104 41.81 41.86 -8.20
CA LEU A 104 41.52 43.14 -7.50
C LEU A 104 40.51 44.09 -8.17
N GLY A 105 39.65 44.71 -7.34
CA GLY A 105 38.50 45.53 -7.79
C GLY A 105 37.53 45.96 -6.69
N GLN A 106 38.00 46.73 -5.71
CA GLN A 106 37.21 47.59 -4.80
C GLN A 106 37.87 48.99 -4.79
N PRO A 107 37.24 50.08 -4.29
CA PRO A 107 35.94 50.19 -3.60
C PRO A 107 35.00 51.27 -4.19
N SER A 108 33.84 51.48 -3.57
CA SER A 108 33.35 52.83 -3.19
C SER A 108 32.02 52.74 -2.41
N SER A 109 31.73 53.79 -1.63
CA SER A 109 30.54 53.92 -0.77
C SER A 109 30.05 55.37 -0.76
N SER A 110 28.74 55.60 -0.81
CA SER A 110 28.11 56.90 -0.60
C SER A 110 26.69 56.73 -0.06
N SER A 111 26.13 57.77 0.57
CA SER A 111 24.98 57.63 1.49
C SER A 111 24.19 58.93 1.73
N SER A 112 22.86 58.84 1.72
CA SER A 112 21.88 59.85 2.19
C SER A 112 20.50 59.15 2.32
N THR A 113 19.76 59.14 3.44
CA THR A 113 19.01 60.23 4.14
C THR A 113 17.98 60.91 3.23
N THR A 114 16.68 61.10 3.55
CA THR A 114 15.95 61.31 4.84
C THR A 114 14.51 60.74 4.81
N GLU A 115 14.01 60.00 5.82
CA GLU A 115 13.10 60.38 6.95
C GLU A 115 11.57 60.16 6.76
N PHE A 116 10.82 60.15 7.89
CA PHE A 116 9.40 59.75 8.08
C PHE A 116 8.45 60.96 8.32
N PRO A 117 7.10 60.79 8.37
CA PRO A 117 6.43 60.63 9.69
C PRO A 117 5.13 59.77 9.74
N LEU A 118 5.00 58.94 10.80
CA LEU A 118 3.80 58.53 11.59
C LEU A 118 2.52 57.94 10.90
N PHE A 119 1.62 57.18 11.57
CA PHE A 119 1.43 56.87 13.01
C PHE A 119 1.11 55.35 13.28
N GLU A 120 0.43 55.00 14.37
CA GLU A 120 0.47 53.67 15.04
C GLU A 120 -0.87 53.21 15.67
N SER A 121 -1.17 51.90 15.65
CA SER A 121 -2.04 51.15 16.61
C SER A 121 -1.85 49.63 16.38
N ILE A 122 -0.96 48.95 17.12
CA ILE A 122 -1.11 48.34 18.47
C ILE A 122 -1.85 46.99 18.47
N GLU A 123 -1.09 45.90 18.60
CA GLU A 123 -1.46 44.68 19.32
C GLU A 123 -0.17 43.94 19.77
N ALA A 124 -0.08 43.43 21.01
CA ALA A 124 1.16 42.85 21.55
C ALA A 124 0.93 41.75 22.62
N HIS A 125 1.73 40.68 22.58
CA HIS A 125 1.60 39.50 23.44
C HIS A 125 2.37 39.58 24.77
N LEU A 126 1.85 38.90 25.80
CA LEU A 126 2.46 38.68 27.11
C LEU A 126 3.50 37.53 27.11
N PRO A 127 4.55 37.65 27.95
CA PRO A 127 5.10 36.45 28.61
C PRO A 127 5.47 36.63 30.11
N VAL A 128 4.92 35.75 30.95
CA VAL A 128 5.61 34.96 32.01
C VAL A 128 6.73 35.65 32.84
N ARG A 129 6.52 35.86 34.16
CA ARG A 129 7.07 35.00 35.26
C ARG A 129 6.64 35.37 36.71
N ASN A 130 6.87 34.40 37.59
CA ASN A 130 6.70 34.32 39.06
C ASN A 130 6.93 35.59 39.92
N ALA A 131 6.23 35.65 41.06
CA ALA A 131 6.64 36.41 42.26
C ALA A 131 6.28 35.63 43.55
N GLN A 132 7.01 35.86 44.65
CA GLN A 132 6.73 35.31 45.99
C GLN A 132 6.44 36.44 46.99
N GLY A 133 5.45 36.23 47.86
CA GLY A 133 5.38 36.72 49.24
C GLY A 133 5.49 38.22 49.56
N CYS A 134 4.37 38.84 49.96
CA CYS A 134 4.34 39.89 50.99
C CYS A 134 2.96 40.02 51.67
N VAL A 135 2.98 40.40 52.95
CA VAL A 135 1.87 40.59 53.92
C VAL A 135 2.44 41.48 55.06
N PRO A 136 1.70 42.36 55.78
CA PRO A 136 0.27 42.74 55.72
C PRO A 136 0.03 44.26 55.45
N GLY A 137 -1.24 44.70 55.37
CA GLY A 137 -1.60 46.13 55.36
C GLY A 137 -3.10 46.44 55.52
N SER A 138 -3.47 47.02 56.67
CA SER A 138 -4.77 47.64 57.00
C SER A 138 -5.14 48.80 56.06
N ALA A 139 -6.40 49.22 55.83
CA ALA A 139 -7.74 48.64 56.04
C ALA A 139 -8.79 49.64 55.45
N HIS A 140 -10.05 49.24 55.30
CA HIS A 140 -11.24 50.11 55.47
C HIS A 140 -12.52 49.25 55.48
N ALA A 141 -13.58 49.70 56.14
CA ALA A 141 -14.83 48.93 56.29
C ALA A 141 -16.07 49.82 56.34
N THR A 142 -17.12 49.41 55.63
CA THR A 142 -18.53 49.73 55.90
C THR A 142 -19.39 48.60 55.32
N ALA A 143 -20.42 48.17 56.06
CA ALA A 143 -21.39 47.16 55.64
C ALA A 143 -22.66 47.85 55.04
N PRO A 144 -23.69 47.11 54.57
CA PRO A 144 -24.54 46.33 55.48
C PRO A 144 -24.85 44.89 55.03
N VAL A 145 -25.36 44.10 55.99
CA VAL A 145 -26.14 42.88 55.78
C VAL A 145 -27.54 43.16 56.37
N PRO A 146 -28.55 42.32 56.10
CA PRO A 146 -29.11 41.64 57.28
C PRO A 146 -29.44 40.16 57.05
N ALA A 147 -29.35 39.38 58.12
CA ALA A 147 -29.95 38.06 58.25
C ALA A 147 -30.27 37.80 59.72
N ASP A 148 -31.56 37.66 60.05
CA ASP A 148 -32.03 37.22 61.37
C ASP A 148 -32.45 35.74 61.26
N ILE A 149 -31.88 34.77 61.96
CA ILE A 149 -31.63 34.59 63.40
C ILE A 149 -32.90 34.22 64.20
N LYS A 150 -32.85 32.99 64.74
CA LYS A 150 -33.39 32.45 66.01
C LYS A 150 -33.20 30.92 65.92
N LEU A 151 -32.94 30.13 66.97
CA LEU A 151 -32.54 30.26 68.38
C LEU A 151 -31.91 28.88 68.73
N GLY A 152 -31.08 28.65 69.74
CA GLY A 152 -30.46 29.47 70.78
C GLY A 152 -29.79 28.50 71.77
N ARG A 153 -28.77 28.91 72.56
CA ARG A 153 -28.19 28.01 73.57
C ARG A 153 -27.53 28.74 74.74
N SER A 154 -27.92 28.32 75.93
CA SER A 154 -27.13 28.35 77.16
C SER A 154 -27.09 26.90 77.72
N ASP A 155 -26.23 26.52 78.68
CA ASP A 155 -25.25 27.31 79.41
C ASP A 155 -23.95 26.51 79.72
N THR A 156 -23.03 27.14 80.45
CA THR A 156 -21.81 26.63 81.14
C THR A 156 -21.61 25.09 81.24
N GLN A 157 -20.40 24.52 81.13
CA GLN A 157 -19.22 24.77 81.98
C GLN A 157 -17.89 24.31 81.34
N SER A 158 -16.77 24.79 81.90
CA SER A 158 -15.41 24.36 81.57
C SER A 158 -14.79 23.50 82.68
N LYS A 159 -14.09 22.42 82.30
CA LYS A 159 -12.84 21.97 82.95
C LYS A 159 -12.09 20.94 82.10
N SER A 160 -10.84 20.71 82.44
CA SER A 160 -9.77 20.32 81.52
C SER A 160 -9.35 18.84 81.59
N ARG A 161 -8.90 18.32 80.43
CA ARG A 161 -7.85 17.29 80.25
C ARG A 161 -8.01 15.92 80.92
N SER A 162 -8.18 14.90 80.09
CA SER A 162 -7.31 13.70 80.15
C SER A 162 -7.18 13.03 78.77
N ARG A 163 -6.12 12.24 78.59
CA ARG A 163 -5.86 11.43 77.37
C ARG A 163 -6.82 10.22 77.34
N ALA A 164 -7.32 9.83 76.17
CA ALA A 164 -6.96 8.56 75.52
C ALA A 164 -7.73 8.32 74.20
N ALA A 165 -7.20 7.42 73.39
CA ALA A 165 -7.58 7.12 72.00
C ALA A 165 -9.05 6.66 71.77
N SER A 166 -9.61 7.07 70.64
CA SER A 166 -10.41 6.19 69.78
C SER A 166 -10.14 6.51 68.30
N ALA A 167 -10.24 5.51 67.43
CA ALA A 167 -9.86 5.64 66.01
C ALA A 167 -11.01 6.21 65.17
N ALA A 168 -11.06 7.54 65.03
CA ALA A 168 -11.95 8.19 64.06
C ALA A 168 -11.46 7.90 62.62
N ALA A 169 -12.04 6.88 61.99
CA ALA A 169 -11.70 6.50 60.62
C ALA A 169 -11.91 7.67 59.65
N ARG A 170 -10.83 8.09 58.96
CA ARG A 170 -10.90 9.07 57.86
C ARG A 170 -11.76 8.49 56.74
N LYS A 171 -13.04 8.85 56.70
CA LYS A 171 -13.91 8.58 55.54
C LYS A 171 -13.25 9.20 54.32
N LYS A 172 -12.77 8.37 53.39
CA LYS A 172 -12.46 8.83 52.04
C LYS A 172 -13.75 9.39 51.47
N LEU A 173 -13.73 10.67 51.08
CA LEU A 173 -14.72 11.20 50.16
C LEU A 173 -14.50 10.47 48.83
N GLU A 174 -15.39 9.56 48.47
CA GLU A 174 -15.45 9.02 47.11
C GLU A 174 -15.89 10.16 46.19
N PHE A 175 -14.94 10.99 45.74
CA PHE A 175 -15.20 11.97 44.71
C PHE A 175 -15.38 11.22 43.39
N ARG A 176 -16.61 10.79 43.11
CA ARG A 176 -16.97 10.00 41.93
C ARG A 176 -17.06 10.88 40.69
N PHE A 177 -15.89 11.37 40.28
CA PHE A 177 -15.65 12.19 39.10
C PHE A 177 -16.47 11.76 37.88
N TRP A 178 -16.58 10.44 37.65
CA TRP A 178 -17.34 9.86 36.55
C TRP A 178 -18.87 9.92 36.73
N ASP A 179 -19.38 9.71 37.94
CA ASP A 179 -20.82 9.81 38.24
C ASP A 179 -21.29 11.28 38.25
N THR A 180 -20.37 12.24 38.46
CA THR A 180 -20.63 13.70 38.42
C THR A 180 -20.48 14.35 37.05
N MET A 181 -20.01 13.62 36.03
CA MET A 181 -19.71 14.19 34.71
C MET A 181 -20.96 14.21 33.80
N PRO A 182 -21.24 15.30 33.05
CA PRO A 182 -22.31 15.33 32.05
C PRO A 182 -22.21 14.19 31.03
N HIS A 183 -23.36 13.63 30.65
CA HIS A 183 -23.46 12.47 29.76
C HIS A 183 -22.75 12.70 28.40
N GLU A 184 -22.91 13.90 27.83
CA GLU A 184 -22.25 14.35 26.61
C GLU A 184 -20.72 14.27 26.69
N ILE A 185 -20.12 14.69 27.82
CA ILE A 185 -18.66 14.67 28.01
C ILE A 185 -18.18 13.23 28.20
N GLN A 186 -18.97 12.36 28.84
CA GLN A 186 -18.66 10.93 28.92
C GLN A 186 -18.64 10.29 27.53
N VAL A 187 -19.68 10.52 26.71
CA VAL A 187 -19.76 10.05 25.32
C VAL A 187 -18.61 10.61 24.48
N TYR A 188 -18.27 11.89 24.64
CA TYR A 188 -17.13 12.52 23.96
C TYR A 188 -15.80 11.86 24.32
N ILE A 189 -15.53 11.57 25.60
CA ILE A 189 -14.33 10.82 26.04
C ILE A 189 -14.31 9.41 25.43
N PHE A 190 -15.45 8.70 25.43
CA PHE A 190 -15.54 7.40 24.79
C PHE A 190 -15.35 7.46 23.26
N SER A 191 -15.71 8.56 22.59
CA SER A 191 -15.58 8.69 21.13
C SER A 191 -14.13 8.69 20.61
N PHE A 192 -13.14 8.91 21.48
CA PHE A 192 -11.71 8.77 21.16
C PHE A 192 -11.16 7.34 21.30
N LEU A 193 -11.94 6.41 21.87
CA LEU A 193 -11.50 5.02 22.08
C LEU A 193 -11.82 4.15 20.87
N LEU A 194 -10.87 3.31 20.46
CA LEU A 194 -11.07 2.37 19.36
C LEU A 194 -12.14 1.33 19.72
N PRO A 195 -12.83 0.70 18.73
CA PRO A 195 -13.77 -0.39 18.96
C PRO A 195 -13.27 -1.51 19.90
N LYS A 196 -11.99 -1.88 19.79
CA LYS A 196 -11.36 -2.87 20.69
C LYS A 196 -11.25 -2.37 22.14
N GLU A 197 -11.11 -1.06 22.33
CA GLU A 197 -10.93 -0.39 23.62
C GLU A 197 -12.27 -0.12 24.29
N LEU A 198 -13.31 0.27 23.53
CA LEU A 198 -14.70 0.31 24.01
C LEU A 198 -15.13 -1.05 24.58
N VAL A 199 -14.88 -2.14 23.85
CA VAL A 199 -15.22 -3.49 24.32
C VAL A 199 -14.38 -3.92 25.53
N ARG A 200 -13.14 -3.42 25.69
CA ARG A 200 -12.36 -3.60 26.94
C ARG A 200 -12.94 -2.76 28.09
N ALA A 201 -13.29 -1.50 27.87
CA ALA A 201 -13.85 -0.58 28.85
C ALA A 201 -15.21 -1.05 29.39
N SER A 202 -16.00 -1.75 28.57
CA SER A 202 -17.25 -2.39 29.00
C SER A 202 -17.10 -3.36 30.20
N ARG A 203 -15.88 -3.84 30.46
CA ARG A 203 -15.55 -4.74 31.58
C ARG A 203 -15.27 -4.03 32.91
N VAL A 204 -15.17 -2.69 32.93
CA VAL A 204 -14.72 -1.92 34.10
C VAL A 204 -15.84 -1.66 35.11
N SER A 205 -17.06 -1.35 34.64
CA SER A 205 -18.20 -1.02 35.50
C SER A 205 -19.53 -1.27 34.77
N LYS A 206 -20.63 -1.43 35.53
CA LYS A 206 -21.99 -1.49 34.98
C LYS A 206 -22.41 -0.17 34.31
N SER A 207 -21.86 0.97 34.73
CA SER A 207 -22.06 2.26 34.04
C SER A 207 -21.31 2.25 32.70
N PHE A 208 -20.00 2.02 32.73
CA PHE A 208 -19.14 1.88 31.54
C PHE A 208 -19.71 0.88 30.52
N TYR A 209 -20.23 -0.26 30.97
CA TYR A 209 -20.91 -1.23 30.12
C TYR A 209 -22.06 -0.60 29.34
N ARG A 210 -22.96 0.16 29.99
CA ARG A 210 -24.07 0.83 29.30
C ARG A 210 -23.57 1.85 28.26
N PHE A 211 -22.58 2.68 28.63
CA PHE A 211 -21.99 3.64 27.70
C PHE A 211 -21.35 2.98 26.47
N CYS A 212 -20.61 1.88 26.65
CA CYS A 212 -19.95 1.18 25.52
C CYS A 212 -20.93 0.52 24.52
N PHE A 213 -22.23 0.46 24.84
CA PHE A 213 -23.28 0.01 23.92
C PHE A 213 -24.20 1.15 23.43
N ASP A 214 -23.91 2.41 23.77
CA ASP A 214 -24.60 3.59 23.25
C ASP A 214 -24.34 3.75 21.74
N GLY A 215 -25.41 3.85 20.95
CA GLY A 215 -25.34 3.96 19.51
C GLY A 215 -24.60 5.18 18.98
N GLN A 216 -24.50 6.27 19.77
CA GLN A 216 -23.76 7.47 19.35
C GLN A 216 -22.26 7.21 19.14
N LEU A 217 -21.67 6.27 19.87
CA LEU A 217 -20.26 5.89 19.74
C LEU A 217 -19.98 5.08 18.47
N TRP A 218 -21.00 4.45 17.89
CA TRP A 218 -20.87 3.46 16.83
C TRP A 218 -21.31 3.99 15.46
N THR A 219 -21.27 5.31 15.26
CA THR A 219 -21.57 5.96 13.97
C THR A 219 -20.68 5.47 12.81
N SER A 220 -19.45 5.09 13.12
CA SER A 220 -18.56 4.31 12.26
C SER A 220 -18.15 3.02 12.96
N LEU A 221 -18.38 1.88 12.29
CA LEU A 221 -18.05 0.56 12.80
C LEU A 221 -17.16 -0.19 11.81
N ASP A 222 -15.87 -0.30 12.11
CA ASP A 222 -14.91 -1.08 11.32
C ASP A 222 -14.52 -2.39 12.01
N ALA A 223 -15.12 -3.49 11.57
CA ALA A 223 -14.84 -4.83 12.09
C ALA A 223 -13.60 -5.49 11.47
N SER A 224 -12.95 -4.89 10.46
CA SER A 224 -11.78 -5.48 9.79
C SER A 224 -10.56 -5.55 10.71
N GLU A 225 -10.47 -4.70 11.74
CA GLU A 225 -9.44 -4.82 12.77
C GLU A 225 -9.68 -5.98 13.74
N PHE A 226 -10.94 -6.34 14.02
CA PHE A 226 -11.33 -7.12 15.21
C PHE A 226 -12.12 -8.40 14.94
N TYR A 227 -12.35 -8.79 13.69
CA TYR A 227 -13.11 -10.02 13.32
C TYR A 227 -12.52 -11.34 13.85
N LYS A 228 -11.31 -11.33 14.45
CA LYS A 228 -10.71 -12.47 15.18
C LYS A 228 -10.86 -12.38 16.71
N ASP A 229 -11.05 -11.18 17.24
CA ASP A 229 -10.93 -10.89 18.69
C ASP A 229 -12.29 -10.83 19.40
N ILE A 230 -13.34 -10.37 18.70
CA ILE A 230 -14.69 -10.18 19.25
C ILE A 230 -15.61 -11.31 18.77
N PRO A 231 -16.41 -11.96 19.64
CA PRO A 231 -17.34 -13.01 19.22
C PRO A 231 -18.61 -12.46 18.57
N ALA A 232 -19.16 -13.22 17.61
CA ALA A 232 -20.31 -12.86 16.77
C ALA A 232 -21.52 -12.30 17.54
N ASP A 233 -21.85 -12.87 18.70
CA ASP A 233 -22.98 -12.43 19.52
C ASP A 233 -22.74 -11.09 20.23
N SER A 234 -21.49 -10.64 20.35
CA SER A 234 -21.17 -9.28 20.80
C SER A 234 -21.26 -8.28 19.64
N LEU A 235 -20.72 -8.62 18.46
CA LEU A 235 -20.87 -7.80 17.24
C LEU A 235 -22.35 -7.60 16.87
N ALA A 236 -23.15 -8.67 16.94
CA ALA A 236 -24.59 -8.59 16.71
C ALA A 236 -25.31 -7.70 17.73
N ARG A 237 -24.90 -7.71 19.01
CA ARG A 237 -25.47 -6.82 20.04
C ARG A 237 -25.07 -5.36 19.87
N ILE A 238 -23.81 -5.07 19.52
CA ILE A 238 -23.33 -3.72 19.19
C ILE A 238 -24.16 -3.13 18.05
N ILE A 239 -24.29 -3.86 16.94
CA ILE A 239 -25.08 -3.38 15.79
C ILE A 239 -26.59 -3.33 16.12
N SER A 240 -27.10 -4.20 17.00
CA SER A 240 -28.51 -4.11 17.44
C SER A 240 -28.80 -2.88 18.32
N SER A 241 -27.84 -2.41 19.13
CA SER A 241 -28.02 -1.20 19.95
C SER A 241 -27.67 0.08 19.18
N ALA A 242 -26.74 0.01 18.24
CA ALA A 242 -26.31 1.14 17.43
C ALA A 242 -27.13 1.38 16.15
N GLY A 243 -27.76 0.35 15.59
CA GLY A 243 -28.45 0.28 14.29
C GLY A 243 -28.76 1.61 13.57
N PRO A 244 -29.70 2.44 14.07
CA PRO A 244 -30.12 3.67 13.39
C PRO A 244 -29.07 4.79 13.36
N PHE A 245 -28.02 4.73 14.19
CA PHE A 245 -26.92 5.70 14.22
C PHE A 245 -25.74 5.31 13.33
N ILE A 246 -25.63 4.05 12.92
CA ILE A 246 -24.53 3.57 12.06
C ILE A 246 -24.66 4.20 10.68
N LYS A 247 -23.65 4.96 10.27
CA LYS A 247 -23.51 5.56 8.92
C LYS A 247 -22.43 4.88 8.11
N VAL A 248 -21.34 4.44 8.75
CA VAL A 248 -20.24 3.71 8.12
C VAL A 248 -20.17 2.31 8.71
N LEU A 249 -20.30 1.29 7.86
CA LEU A 249 -20.29 -0.13 8.24
C LEU A 249 -19.26 -0.89 7.41
N ASN A 250 -18.15 -1.29 8.04
CA ASN A 250 -17.16 -2.17 7.42
C ASN A 250 -17.17 -3.57 8.06
N LEU A 251 -17.57 -4.56 7.26
CA LEU A 251 -17.61 -5.98 7.61
C LEU A 251 -16.61 -6.82 6.80
N ARG A 252 -15.58 -6.19 6.20
CA ARG A 252 -14.55 -6.86 5.39
C ARG A 252 -13.97 -8.08 6.12
N GLY A 253 -14.05 -9.24 5.47
CA GLY A 253 -13.50 -10.50 5.99
C GLY A 253 -14.21 -11.07 7.24
N CYS A 254 -15.41 -10.60 7.59
CA CYS A 254 -16.13 -11.04 8.78
C CYS A 254 -16.77 -12.45 8.66
N VAL A 255 -15.92 -13.49 8.67
CA VAL A 255 -16.28 -14.92 8.79
C VAL A 255 -17.30 -15.18 9.91
N GLN A 256 -17.28 -14.40 10.99
CA GLN A 256 -18.21 -14.56 12.11
C GLN A 256 -19.69 -14.23 11.78
N VAL A 257 -19.95 -13.54 10.67
CA VAL A 257 -21.31 -13.15 10.22
C VAL A 257 -21.97 -14.25 9.37
N GLU A 258 -21.28 -15.36 9.10
CA GLU A 258 -21.78 -16.50 8.29
C GLU A 258 -23.10 -17.13 8.77
N HIS A 259 -23.50 -16.91 10.03
CA HIS A 259 -24.80 -17.36 10.52
C HIS A 259 -25.93 -16.44 10.06
N TYR A 260 -26.69 -16.89 9.05
CA TYR A 260 -27.78 -16.14 8.39
C TYR A 260 -28.70 -15.33 9.34
N LYS A 261 -29.15 -15.92 10.46
CA LYS A 261 -30.00 -15.23 11.45
C LYS A 261 -29.36 -13.97 12.04
N ARG A 262 -28.04 -13.97 12.22
CA ARG A 262 -27.30 -12.78 12.68
C ARG A 262 -27.27 -11.75 11.56
N ALA A 263 -26.87 -12.13 10.34
CA ALA A 263 -26.83 -11.22 9.19
C ALA A 263 -28.18 -10.53 8.91
N GLU A 264 -29.30 -11.24 9.04
CA GLU A 264 -30.65 -10.67 8.91
C GLU A 264 -30.98 -9.62 9.99
N VAL A 265 -30.59 -9.87 11.25
CA VAL A 265 -30.75 -8.90 12.36
C VAL A 265 -29.84 -7.68 12.15
N LEU A 266 -28.60 -7.87 11.69
CA LEU A 266 -27.69 -6.76 11.36
C LEU A 266 -28.31 -5.84 10.30
N VAL A 267 -28.84 -6.42 9.21
CA VAL A 267 -29.48 -5.66 8.14
C VAL A 267 -30.72 -4.91 8.61
N LYS A 268 -31.59 -5.55 9.40
CA LYS A 268 -32.82 -4.92 9.89
C LYS A 268 -32.58 -3.78 10.90
N ALA A 269 -31.41 -3.76 11.54
CA ALA A 269 -30.99 -2.69 12.45
C ALA A 269 -30.41 -1.46 11.71
N CYS A 270 -29.62 -1.68 10.66
CA CYS A 270 -28.93 -0.62 9.92
C CYS A 270 -29.83 0.03 8.85
N LYS A 271 -30.33 1.25 9.14
CA LYS A 271 -31.28 1.97 8.26
C LYS A 271 -30.77 3.27 7.63
N ASN A 272 -29.65 3.80 8.13
CA ASN A 272 -29.10 5.12 7.74
C ASN A 272 -27.66 5.01 7.22
N LEU A 273 -27.31 3.88 6.59
CA LEU A 273 -25.97 3.66 6.04
C LEU A 273 -25.69 4.62 4.87
N MET A 274 -24.54 5.27 4.96
CA MET A 274 -23.93 6.07 3.89
C MET A 274 -22.79 5.30 3.22
N ASN A 275 -22.00 4.56 4.00
CA ASN A 275 -20.87 3.77 3.50
C ASN A 275 -21.00 2.31 3.97
N ALA A 276 -20.97 1.37 3.03
CA ALA A 276 -20.99 -0.07 3.34
C ALA A 276 -19.89 -0.83 2.57
N THR A 277 -19.00 -1.51 3.30
CA THR A 277 -18.02 -2.47 2.74
C THR A 277 -18.35 -3.88 3.24
N LEU A 278 -18.81 -4.74 2.34
CA LEU A 278 -19.20 -6.14 2.62
C LEU A 278 -18.22 -7.15 2.01
N GLU A 279 -17.00 -6.70 1.66
CA GLU A 279 -15.97 -7.48 0.97
C GLU A 279 -15.70 -8.84 1.64
N GLY A 280 -15.76 -9.90 0.83
CA GLY A 280 -15.38 -11.25 1.24
C GLY A 280 -16.37 -11.97 2.17
N CYS A 281 -17.56 -11.43 2.44
CA CYS A 281 -18.60 -12.11 3.24
C CYS A 281 -19.26 -13.30 2.47
N ARG A 282 -18.54 -14.42 2.35
CA ARG A 282 -18.88 -15.56 1.46
C ARG A 282 -20.29 -16.14 1.63
N ASN A 283 -20.82 -16.22 2.85
CA ASN A 283 -22.14 -16.82 3.13
C ASN A 283 -23.29 -15.79 3.24
N PHE A 284 -23.10 -14.55 2.77
CA PHE A 284 -24.17 -13.56 2.76
C PHE A 284 -25.30 -13.99 1.81
N GLN A 285 -26.57 -13.92 2.25
CA GLN A 285 -27.71 -14.36 1.43
C GLN A 285 -28.28 -13.24 0.56
N LYS A 286 -28.86 -13.62 -0.59
CA LYS A 286 -29.42 -12.67 -1.57
C LYS A 286 -30.51 -11.76 -0.97
N GLY A 287 -31.50 -12.34 -0.30
CA GLY A 287 -32.60 -11.57 0.32
C GLY A 287 -32.12 -10.63 1.43
N THR A 288 -31.09 -11.03 2.17
CA THR A 288 -30.42 -10.17 3.17
C THR A 288 -29.71 -8.97 2.52
N LEU A 289 -29.13 -9.16 1.33
CA LEU A 289 -28.53 -8.07 0.56
C LEU A 289 -29.57 -7.15 -0.09
N HIS A 290 -30.66 -7.72 -0.62
CA HIS A 290 -31.78 -6.95 -1.18
C HIS A 290 -32.45 -6.08 -0.11
N SER A 291 -32.78 -6.65 1.06
CA SER A 291 -33.33 -5.91 2.19
C SER A 291 -32.40 -4.81 2.72
N LEU A 292 -31.06 -4.98 2.69
CA LEU A 292 -30.12 -3.91 3.06
C LEU A 292 -30.21 -2.73 2.10
N LEU A 293 -30.26 -2.98 0.79
CA LEU A 293 -30.28 -1.95 -0.23
C LEU A 293 -31.63 -1.20 -0.27
N GLU A 294 -32.74 -1.94 -0.18
CA GLU A 294 -34.10 -1.38 -0.12
C GLU A 294 -34.29 -0.47 1.12
N THR A 295 -33.59 -0.73 2.22
CA THR A 295 -33.73 0.02 3.47
C THR A 295 -32.85 1.29 3.51
N ASN A 296 -31.74 1.35 2.77
CA ASN A 296 -30.70 2.38 2.94
C ASN A 296 -30.59 3.32 1.72
N GLN A 297 -31.48 4.32 1.67
CA GLN A 297 -31.61 5.24 0.52
C GLN A 297 -30.46 6.28 0.39
N HIS A 298 -29.66 6.46 1.45
CA HIS A 298 -28.58 7.44 1.51
C HIS A 298 -27.18 6.83 1.29
N LEU A 299 -27.08 5.65 0.68
CA LEU A 299 -25.81 5.02 0.34
C LEU A 299 -25.04 5.86 -0.72
N VAL A 300 -23.86 6.33 -0.32
CA VAL A 300 -22.88 7.10 -1.12
C VAL A 300 -21.70 6.20 -1.53
N TYR A 301 -21.29 5.28 -0.65
CA TYR A 301 -20.22 4.32 -0.89
C TYR A 301 -20.70 2.88 -0.70
N LEU A 302 -20.51 2.04 -1.72
CA LEU A 302 -20.89 0.62 -1.67
C LEU A 302 -19.80 -0.27 -2.27
N ASN A 303 -19.18 -1.13 -1.45
CA ASN A 303 -18.22 -2.13 -1.89
C ASN A 303 -18.71 -3.55 -1.59
N LEU A 304 -18.83 -4.33 -2.66
CA LEU A 304 -19.38 -5.68 -2.69
C LEU A 304 -18.40 -6.72 -3.24
N THR A 305 -17.09 -6.43 -3.27
CA THR A 305 -16.10 -7.28 -3.96
C THR A 305 -16.09 -8.74 -3.50
N GLY A 306 -16.11 -9.64 -4.49
CA GLY A 306 -16.08 -11.10 -4.27
C GLY A 306 -17.38 -11.70 -3.70
N LEU A 307 -18.49 -10.97 -3.68
CA LEU A 307 -19.76 -11.46 -3.12
C LEU A 307 -20.57 -12.28 -4.12
N THR A 308 -20.54 -13.60 -3.95
CA THR A 308 -21.30 -14.56 -4.76
C THR A 308 -22.84 -14.43 -4.65
N ALA A 309 -23.33 -13.58 -3.75
CA ALA A 309 -24.74 -13.23 -3.60
C ALA A 309 -25.21 -12.18 -4.63
N VAL A 310 -24.31 -11.26 -5.02
CA VAL A 310 -24.63 -10.17 -5.95
C VAL A 310 -24.99 -10.75 -7.30
N SER A 311 -25.94 -10.10 -7.96
CA SER A 311 -26.48 -10.49 -9.26
C SER A 311 -27.29 -9.35 -9.86
N ASN A 312 -27.58 -9.39 -11.17
CA ASN A 312 -28.26 -8.32 -11.90
C ASN A 312 -29.54 -7.77 -11.22
N LYS A 313 -30.34 -8.61 -10.55
CA LYS A 313 -31.51 -8.16 -9.76
C LYS A 313 -31.13 -7.20 -8.63
N SER A 314 -30.05 -7.50 -7.92
CA SER A 314 -29.47 -6.65 -6.86
C SER A 314 -28.98 -5.31 -7.44
N CYS A 315 -28.36 -5.32 -8.62
CA CYS A 315 -27.92 -4.10 -9.30
C CYS A 315 -29.11 -3.21 -9.72
N LYS A 316 -30.24 -3.82 -10.12
CA LYS A 316 -31.51 -3.10 -10.34
C LYS A 316 -32.05 -2.49 -9.04
N ILE A 317 -32.00 -3.22 -7.91
CA ILE A 317 -32.39 -2.69 -6.60
C ILE A 317 -31.48 -1.53 -6.15
N ILE A 318 -30.16 -1.58 -6.42
CA ILE A 318 -29.25 -0.43 -6.20
C ILE A 318 -29.74 0.78 -7.01
N ALA A 319 -30.01 0.59 -8.30
CA ALA A 319 -30.48 1.65 -9.19
C ALA A 319 -31.83 2.28 -8.77
N GLU A 320 -32.72 1.48 -8.18
CA GLU A 320 -34.04 1.93 -7.73
C GLU A 320 -34.04 2.52 -6.31
N SER A 321 -33.09 2.13 -5.45
CA SER A 321 -33.07 2.49 -4.03
C SER A 321 -32.00 3.52 -3.65
N CYS A 322 -30.89 3.62 -4.39
CA CYS A 322 -29.67 4.35 -3.99
C CYS A 322 -29.27 5.48 -4.97
N PRO A 323 -30.12 6.51 -5.22
CA PRO A 323 -29.85 7.56 -6.22
C PRO A 323 -28.70 8.51 -5.84
N GLN A 324 -28.19 8.44 -4.60
CA GLN A 324 -27.08 9.26 -4.08
C GLN A 324 -25.72 8.54 -4.11
N LEU A 325 -25.62 7.42 -4.84
CA LEU A 325 -24.42 6.59 -4.90
C LEU A 325 -23.31 7.24 -5.75
N ASP A 326 -22.28 7.76 -5.08
CA ASP A 326 -21.09 8.35 -5.72
C ASP A 326 -20.06 7.26 -6.11
N THR A 327 -19.97 6.15 -5.36
CA THR A 327 -18.94 5.12 -5.58
C THR A 327 -19.49 3.69 -5.42
N LEU A 328 -19.16 2.81 -6.38
CA LEU A 328 -19.60 1.42 -6.42
C LEU A 328 -18.49 0.47 -6.88
N ASN A 329 -18.24 -0.56 -6.07
CA ASN A 329 -17.31 -1.64 -6.41
C ASN A 329 -18.00 -3.00 -6.39
N ILE A 330 -18.11 -3.64 -7.57
CA ILE A 330 -18.72 -4.96 -7.81
C ILE A 330 -17.68 -5.95 -8.38
N SER A 331 -16.39 -5.59 -8.42
CA SER A 331 -15.35 -6.45 -8.98
C SER A 331 -15.34 -7.86 -8.36
N TRP A 332 -15.03 -8.87 -9.18
CA TRP A 332 -15.07 -10.31 -8.84
C TRP A 332 -16.49 -10.88 -8.56
N CYS A 333 -17.57 -10.20 -8.97
CA CYS A 333 -18.95 -10.70 -8.83
C CYS A 333 -19.46 -11.39 -10.10
N GLY A 334 -18.94 -12.59 -10.42
CA GLY A 334 -19.26 -13.39 -11.63
C GLY A 334 -20.71 -13.92 -11.78
N LYS A 335 -21.71 -13.25 -11.21
CA LYS A 335 -23.17 -13.41 -11.48
C LYS A 335 -23.83 -12.07 -11.85
N VAL A 336 -23.02 -11.04 -12.08
CA VAL A 336 -23.39 -9.75 -12.65
C VAL A 336 -22.88 -9.74 -14.08
N ASP A 337 -23.66 -9.13 -14.97
CA ASP A 337 -23.31 -8.88 -16.36
C ASP A 337 -23.58 -7.40 -16.68
N HIS A 338 -23.27 -6.98 -17.91
CA HIS A 338 -23.60 -5.65 -18.46
C HIS A 338 -25.02 -5.15 -18.12
N ARG A 339 -26.03 -6.03 -18.04
CA ARG A 339 -27.43 -5.65 -17.72
C ARG A 339 -27.56 -5.06 -16.31
N GLY A 340 -26.83 -5.60 -15.34
CA GLY A 340 -26.79 -5.07 -13.98
C GLY A 340 -26.11 -3.71 -13.92
N ILE A 341 -25.00 -3.55 -14.63
CA ILE A 341 -24.23 -2.29 -14.70
C ILE A 341 -25.03 -1.21 -15.42
N TYR A 342 -25.65 -1.54 -16.56
CA TYR A 342 -26.54 -0.65 -17.31
C TYR A 342 -27.66 -0.08 -16.42
N SER A 343 -28.26 -0.94 -15.58
CA SER A 343 -29.30 -0.53 -14.62
C SER A 343 -28.75 0.47 -13.60
N VAL A 344 -27.57 0.22 -13.03
CA VAL A 344 -26.92 1.15 -12.08
C VAL A 344 -26.64 2.50 -12.74
N ILE A 345 -26.04 2.51 -13.93
CA ILE A 345 -25.67 3.74 -14.65
C ILE A 345 -26.91 4.50 -15.14
N SER A 346 -28.06 3.83 -15.34
CA SER A 346 -29.32 4.53 -15.62
C SER A 346 -29.96 5.15 -14.37
N GLY A 347 -29.85 4.52 -13.19
CA GLY A 347 -30.48 4.99 -11.93
C GLY A 347 -29.62 5.87 -11.01
N CYS A 348 -28.28 5.83 -11.11
CA CYS A 348 -27.36 6.53 -10.20
C CYS A 348 -26.67 7.72 -10.89
N PRO A 349 -27.30 8.90 -11.02
CA PRO A 349 -26.77 10.02 -11.81
C PRO A 349 -25.51 10.68 -11.22
N LYS A 350 -25.22 10.46 -9.94
CA LYS A 350 -24.05 11.00 -9.22
C LYS A 350 -22.80 10.10 -9.27
N LEU A 351 -22.90 8.91 -9.85
CA LEU A 351 -21.82 7.92 -9.81
C LEU A 351 -20.53 8.46 -10.45
N LYS A 352 -19.45 8.44 -9.66
CA LYS A 352 -18.09 8.91 -9.99
C LYS A 352 -17.07 7.80 -10.08
N ASP A 353 -17.10 6.83 -9.15
CA ASP A 353 -16.14 5.72 -9.09
C ASP A 353 -16.87 4.40 -9.35
N LEU A 354 -16.69 3.81 -10.53
CA LEU A 354 -17.28 2.53 -10.91
C LEU A 354 -16.17 1.49 -11.10
N ARG A 355 -16.22 0.42 -10.30
CA ARG A 355 -15.29 -0.71 -10.38
C ARG A 355 -16.02 -2.01 -10.65
N ALA A 356 -15.72 -2.60 -11.80
CA ALA A 356 -16.44 -3.70 -12.42
C ALA A 356 -15.48 -4.77 -12.96
N GLY A 357 -14.37 -5.01 -12.26
CA GLY A 357 -13.34 -5.96 -12.68
C GLY A 357 -13.83 -7.42 -12.70
N GLU A 358 -13.38 -8.17 -13.70
CA GLU A 358 -13.74 -9.56 -13.99
C GLU A 358 -15.27 -9.79 -14.13
N ILE A 359 -15.95 -8.88 -14.84
CA ILE A 359 -17.38 -8.95 -15.18
C ILE A 359 -17.58 -9.11 -16.70
N ARG A 360 -18.68 -9.77 -17.11
CA ARG A 360 -18.99 -10.12 -18.51
C ARG A 360 -19.97 -9.17 -19.19
N GLY A 361 -19.93 -9.15 -20.51
CA GLY A 361 -20.84 -8.41 -21.39
C GLY A 361 -20.40 -6.99 -21.76
N PHE A 362 -19.15 -6.62 -21.48
CA PHE A 362 -18.61 -5.30 -21.84
C PHE A 362 -18.43 -5.09 -23.36
N ASN A 363 -18.70 -6.11 -24.17
CA ASN A 363 -18.88 -6.01 -25.62
C ASN A 363 -20.20 -5.31 -26.04
N ASN A 364 -21.14 -5.04 -25.11
CA ASN A 364 -22.45 -4.50 -25.47
C ASN A 364 -22.41 -2.97 -25.67
N LEU A 365 -22.50 -2.53 -26.93
CA LEU A 365 -22.56 -1.12 -27.35
C LEU A 365 -23.66 -0.31 -26.64
N GLY A 366 -24.75 -0.94 -26.20
CA GLY A 366 -25.81 -0.28 -25.43
C GLY A 366 -25.37 0.10 -24.01
N LEU A 367 -24.43 -0.63 -23.40
CA LEU A 367 -23.76 -0.22 -22.16
C LEU A 367 -22.74 0.88 -22.44
N ALA A 368 -21.97 0.75 -23.52
CA ALA A 368 -20.99 1.76 -23.94
C ALA A 368 -21.64 3.14 -24.14
N LEU A 369 -22.72 3.21 -24.91
CA LEU A 369 -23.53 4.40 -25.11
C LEU A 369 -24.10 4.98 -23.80
N ARG A 370 -24.42 4.14 -22.81
CA ARG A 370 -24.96 4.65 -21.53
C ARG A 370 -23.87 5.22 -20.63
N ILE A 371 -22.67 4.64 -20.62
CA ILE A 371 -21.48 5.24 -20.00
C ILE A 371 -21.22 6.60 -20.65
N PHE A 372 -21.18 6.63 -21.99
CA PHE A 372 -20.97 7.83 -22.77
C PHE A 372 -21.95 8.97 -22.45
N GLN A 373 -23.25 8.67 -22.35
CA GLN A 373 -24.29 9.65 -22.03
C GLN A 373 -24.17 10.26 -20.62
N THR A 374 -23.68 9.51 -19.63
CA THR A 374 -23.66 10.00 -18.24
C THR A 374 -22.51 10.98 -17.95
N ASN A 375 -21.34 10.77 -18.57
CA ASN A 375 -20.13 11.60 -18.45
C ASN A 375 -19.88 12.22 -17.05
N ASN A 376 -20.10 11.44 -15.98
CA ASN A 376 -19.89 11.83 -14.58
C ASN A 376 -18.84 10.96 -13.86
N LEU A 377 -18.37 9.89 -14.52
CA LEU A 377 -17.33 9.01 -13.98
C LEU A 377 -15.98 9.73 -13.95
N GLU A 378 -15.36 9.72 -12.77
CA GLU A 378 -13.99 10.18 -12.48
C GLU A 378 -13.02 9.01 -12.35
N ARG A 379 -13.50 7.82 -11.95
CA ARG A 379 -12.75 6.56 -11.97
C ARG A 379 -13.57 5.44 -12.61
N LEU A 380 -12.95 4.73 -13.56
CA LEU A 380 -13.52 3.56 -14.21
C LEU A 380 -12.49 2.41 -14.20
N VAL A 381 -12.85 1.30 -13.55
CA VAL A 381 -12.00 0.10 -13.41
C VAL A 381 -12.68 -1.10 -14.05
N LEU A 382 -12.13 -1.58 -15.16
CA LEU A 382 -12.59 -2.71 -15.96
C LEU A 382 -11.57 -3.87 -16.01
N SER A 383 -10.66 -3.94 -15.03
CA SER A 383 -9.62 -4.96 -14.93
C SER A 383 -10.12 -6.38 -15.20
N GLY A 384 -9.58 -7.11 -16.18
CA GLY A 384 -9.94 -8.49 -16.49
C GLY A 384 -11.23 -8.66 -17.31
N CYS A 385 -11.78 -7.60 -17.90
CA CYS A 385 -12.91 -7.69 -18.81
C CYS A 385 -12.47 -8.15 -20.21
N ALA A 386 -12.05 -9.42 -20.34
CA ALA A 386 -11.53 -10.02 -21.59
C ALA A 386 -12.52 -10.06 -22.78
N GLU A 387 -13.78 -9.63 -22.58
CA GLU A 387 -14.79 -9.46 -23.63
C GLU A 387 -14.86 -8.03 -24.19
N LEU A 388 -14.21 -7.04 -23.55
CA LEU A 388 -14.16 -5.64 -23.99
C LEU A 388 -13.40 -5.52 -25.33
N THR A 389 -14.05 -4.93 -26.34
CA THR A 389 -13.51 -4.71 -27.68
C THR A 389 -13.18 -3.23 -27.91
N ASP A 390 -12.33 -2.95 -28.91
CA ASP A 390 -12.00 -1.58 -29.32
C ASP A 390 -13.24 -0.74 -29.61
N GLU A 391 -14.18 -1.26 -30.42
CA GLU A 391 -15.46 -0.62 -30.75
C GLU A 391 -16.28 -0.25 -29.50
N ALA A 392 -16.29 -1.11 -28.47
CA ALA A 392 -17.02 -0.82 -27.24
C ALA A 392 -16.35 0.29 -26.41
N LEU A 393 -15.00 0.35 -26.41
CA LEU A 393 -14.24 1.40 -25.75
C LEU A 393 -14.34 2.74 -26.50
N GLU A 394 -14.30 2.71 -27.83
CA GLU A 394 -14.52 3.85 -28.73
C GLU A 394 -15.93 4.43 -28.49
N VAL A 395 -16.98 3.60 -28.53
CA VAL A 395 -18.36 4.04 -28.27
C VAL A 395 -18.59 4.50 -26.82
N MET A 396 -17.79 4.07 -25.85
CA MET A 396 -17.81 4.60 -24.47
C MET A 396 -17.28 6.05 -24.36
N LEU A 397 -16.38 6.44 -25.27
CA LEU A 397 -15.62 7.68 -25.19
C LEU A 397 -16.13 8.72 -26.19
N HIS A 398 -16.35 8.29 -27.43
CA HIS A 398 -16.78 9.10 -28.58
C HIS A 398 -18.31 9.15 -28.73
N GLY A 399 -18.99 8.07 -28.32
CA GLY A 399 -20.40 7.82 -28.64
C GLY A 399 -20.56 6.97 -29.90
N LYS A 400 -21.79 6.82 -30.40
CA LYS A 400 -22.06 6.15 -31.68
C LYS A 400 -22.16 7.21 -32.77
N ASP A 401 -21.47 6.97 -33.88
CA ASP A 401 -21.44 7.81 -35.08
C ASP A 401 -21.18 9.31 -34.77
N PRO A 402 -20.04 9.65 -34.13
CA PRO A 402 -19.70 11.04 -33.81
C PRO A 402 -19.50 11.90 -35.06
N GLU A 403 -19.76 13.21 -34.95
CA GLU A 403 -19.28 14.18 -35.94
C GLU A 403 -17.76 14.30 -35.82
N MET A 404 -17.04 14.16 -36.94
CA MET A 404 -15.57 14.21 -36.99
C MET A 404 -15.10 15.57 -37.50
N ASP A 405 -14.05 16.12 -36.90
CA ASP A 405 -13.37 17.32 -37.39
C ASP A 405 -12.53 16.98 -38.63
N ILE A 406 -12.90 17.58 -39.75
CA ILE A 406 -12.30 17.43 -41.09
C ILE A 406 -10.80 17.80 -41.10
N LEU A 407 -10.31 18.59 -40.14
CA LEU A 407 -8.92 19.02 -40.06
C LEU A 407 -8.02 18.19 -39.14
N THR A 408 -8.60 17.38 -38.24
CA THR A 408 -7.82 16.63 -37.23
C THR A 408 -8.16 15.14 -37.15
N ASP A 409 -9.20 14.68 -37.85
CA ASP A 409 -9.79 13.34 -37.71
C ASP A 409 -10.12 12.97 -36.24
N LEU A 410 -10.43 13.99 -35.42
CA LEU A 410 -10.88 13.82 -34.03
C LEU A 410 -12.40 13.98 -33.92
N PRO A 411 -13.07 13.23 -33.02
CA PRO A 411 -14.51 13.34 -32.83
C PRO A 411 -14.85 14.61 -32.02
N ILE A 412 -15.89 15.33 -32.44
CA ILE A 412 -16.34 16.58 -31.82
C ILE A 412 -17.26 16.25 -30.64
N VAL A 413 -16.65 16.00 -29.47
CA VAL A 413 -17.36 15.42 -28.30
C VAL A 413 -16.96 16.12 -27.01
N PRO A 414 -17.90 16.39 -26.06
CA PRO A 414 -17.52 16.95 -24.78
C PRO A 414 -16.52 16.04 -24.03
N PRO A 415 -15.44 16.60 -23.46
CA PRO A 415 -14.38 15.81 -22.84
C PRO A 415 -14.89 14.98 -21.67
N ARG A 416 -14.24 13.84 -21.44
CA ARG A 416 -14.55 12.89 -20.38
C ARG A 416 -13.96 13.37 -19.05
N LYS A 417 -14.73 13.27 -17.97
CA LYS A 417 -14.26 13.62 -16.60
C LYS A 417 -13.34 12.56 -15.96
N LEU A 418 -12.89 11.57 -16.73
CA LEU A 418 -12.08 10.44 -16.26
C LEU A 418 -10.70 10.91 -15.80
N ARG A 419 -10.42 10.70 -14.50
CA ARG A 419 -9.10 10.87 -13.87
C ARG A 419 -8.36 9.55 -13.75
N HIS A 420 -9.07 8.44 -13.57
CA HIS A 420 -8.47 7.12 -13.44
C HIS A 420 -9.15 6.11 -14.34
N LEU A 421 -8.35 5.44 -15.18
CA LEU A 421 -8.81 4.42 -16.11
C LEU A 421 -7.94 3.17 -15.98
N ASP A 422 -8.56 2.05 -15.61
CA ASP A 422 -7.92 0.74 -15.54
C ASP A 422 -8.61 -0.23 -16.51
N LEU A 423 -7.87 -0.64 -17.55
CA LEU A 423 -8.27 -1.62 -18.56
C LEU A 423 -7.33 -2.83 -18.56
N SER A 424 -6.61 -3.07 -17.46
CA SER A 424 -5.63 -4.15 -17.33
C SER A 424 -6.27 -5.52 -17.63
N ARG A 425 -5.53 -6.43 -18.28
CA ARG A 425 -5.97 -7.78 -18.69
C ARG A 425 -7.13 -7.81 -19.70
N CYS A 426 -7.44 -6.71 -20.38
CA CYS A 426 -8.41 -6.68 -21.47
C CYS A 426 -7.77 -7.15 -22.78
N SER A 427 -7.57 -8.48 -22.90
CA SER A 427 -6.82 -9.16 -23.98
C SER A 427 -7.41 -9.06 -25.41
N ARG A 428 -8.34 -8.14 -25.64
CA ARG A 428 -9.00 -7.85 -26.94
C ARG A 428 -8.91 -6.39 -27.35
N LEU A 429 -8.32 -5.53 -26.51
CA LEU A 429 -8.00 -4.15 -26.88
C LEU A 429 -6.72 -4.13 -27.72
N THR A 430 -6.72 -3.29 -28.75
CA THR A 430 -5.56 -2.99 -29.60
C THR A 430 -5.25 -1.49 -29.55
N ASP A 431 -4.18 -1.09 -30.24
CA ASP A 431 -3.81 0.31 -30.43
C ASP A 431 -4.99 1.21 -30.84
N LYS A 432 -5.98 0.69 -31.59
CA LYS A 432 -7.14 1.47 -32.05
C LYS A 432 -8.05 1.90 -30.90
N GLY A 433 -8.51 0.94 -30.08
CA GLY A 433 -9.39 1.25 -28.94
C GLY A 433 -8.68 2.07 -27.87
N VAL A 434 -7.38 1.87 -27.68
CA VAL A 434 -6.58 2.67 -26.74
C VAL A 434 -6.37 4.10 -27.26
N LYS A 435 -6.11 4.31 -28.55
CA LYS A 435 -6.04 5.67 -29.16
C LYS A 435 -7.32 6.49 -28.95
N ALA A 436 -8.49 5.86 -28.88
CA ALA A 436 -9.76 6.55 -28.62
C ALA A 436 -9.81 7.30 -27.27
N ILE A 437 -8.91 6.98 -26.31
CA ILE A 437 -8.77 7.66 -25.01
C ILE A 437 -8.12 9.05 -25.16
N ALA A 438 -7.26 9.23 -26.16
CA ALA A 438 -6.49 10.45 -26.38
C ALA A 438 -7.39 11.65 -26.72
N HIS A 439 -6.91 12.85 -26.41
CA HIS A 439 -7.56 14.16 -26.59
C HIS A 439 -8.87 14.38 -25.81
N LEU A 440 -9.66 13.32 -25.56
CA LEU A 440 -10.91 13.36 -24.82
C LEU A 440 -10.75 13.24 -23.30
N THR A 441 -9.56 12.89 -22.78
CA THR A 441 -9.28 12.71 -21.34
C THR A 441 -8.19 13.64 -20.78
N PRO A 442 -8.25 14.97 -20.98
CA PRO A 442 -7.16 15.90 -20.60
C PRO A 442 -6.88 15.96 -19.09
N ASP A 443 -7.86 15.57 -18.26
CA ASP A 443 -7.76 15.49 -16.80
C ASP A 443 -7.33 14.10 -16.27
N LEU A 444 -6.85 13.19 -17.14
CA LEU A 444 -6.38 11.86 -16.71
C LEU A 444 -5.17 11.97 -15.78
N GLU A 445 -5.33 11.50 -14.54
CA GLU A 445 -4.33 11.46 -13.47
C GLU A 445 -3.66 10.09 -13.36
N GLY A 446 -4.34 8.99 -13.75
CA GLY A 446 -3.80 7.64 -13.72
C GLY A 446 -4.35 6.70 -14.80
N LEU A 447 -3.46 5.90 -15.40
CA LEU A 447 -3.77 4.94 -16.46
C LEU A 447 -3.11 3.58 -16.18
N GLN A 448 -3.89 2.50 -16.25
CA GLN A 448 -3.43 1.13 -16.04
C GLN A 448 -3.85 0.27 -17.25
N LEU A 449 -2.88 -0.27 -17.99
CA LEU A 449 -3.08 -1.09 -19.20
C LEU A 449 -2.31 -2.43 -19.13
N SER A 450 -1.97 -2.86 -17.92
CA SER A 450 -1.16 -4.05 -17.64
C SER A 450 -1.75 -5.33 -18.25
N ARG A 451 -0.92 -6.17 -18.89
CA ARG A 451 -1.27 -7.46 -19.52
C ARG A 451 -2.18 -7.35 -20.76
N CYS A 452 -2.17 -6.22 -21.45
CA CYS A 452 -2.87 -6.01 -22.72
C CYS A 452 -1.94 -6.29 -23.91
N LYS A 453 -1.67 -7.57 -24.16
CA LYS A 453 -0.62 -8.09 -25.09
C LYS A 453 -0.69 -7.69 -26.58
N LEU A 454 -1.68 -6.88 -26.99
CA LEU A 454 -1.84 -6.40 -28.36
C LEU A 454 -1.60 -4.89 -28.50
N LEU A 455 -1.00 -4.25 -27.47
CA LEU A 455 -0.66 -2.84 -27.47
C LEU A 455 0.81 -2.60 -27.81
N THR A 456 1.06 -1.74 -28.79
CA THR A 456 2.40 -1.28 -29.18
C THR A 456 2.69 0.13 -28.67
N ASP A 457 3.94 0.58 -28.84
CA ASP A 457 4.38 1.97 -28.58
C ASP A 457 3.41 3.02 -29.17
N ALA A 458 2.89 2.74 -30.38
CA ALA A 458 2.02 3.64 -31.11
C ALA A 458 0.65 3.84 -30.45
N ALA A 459 0.18 2.92 -29.58
CA ALA A 459 -1.06 3.09 -28.83
C ALA A 459 -1.00 4.25 -27.84
N LEU A 460 0.19 4.48 -27.26
CA LEU A 460 0.38 5.32 -26.09
C LEU A 460 0.83 6.74 -26.44
N GLU A 461 1.42 6.95 -27.63
CA GLU A 461 1.85 8.26 -28.11
C GLU A 461 0.75 9.34 -28.01
N PRO A 462 -0.47 9.18 -28.57
CA PRO A 462 -1.48 10.24 -28.53
C PRO A 462 -2.02 10.47 -27.12
N ILE A 463 -2.04 9.44 -26.28
CA ILE A 463 -2.44 9.56 -24.87
C ILE A 463 -1.42 10.42 -24.12
N LEU A 464 -0.13 10.10 -24.20
CA LEU A 464 0.91 10.84 -23.48
C LEU A 464 1.03 12.28 -23.97
N ALA A 465 0.83 12.54 -25.27
CA ALA A 465 0.76 13.88 -25.83
C ALA A 465 -0.42 14.71 -25.29
N SER A 466 -1.57 14.06 -24.99
CA SER A 466 -2.83 14.74 -24.63
C SER A 466 -3.20 14.71 -23.14
N THR A 467 -2.42 14.04 -22.28
CA THR A 467 -2.72 13.86 -20.84
C THR A 467 -1.71 14.59 -19.92
N PRO A 468 -1.66 15.94 -19.91
CA PRO A 468 -0.66 16.73 -19.18
C PRO A 468 -0.75 16.63 -17.64
N ARG A 469 -1.75 15.90 -17.10
CA ARG A 469 -1.95 15.66 -15.67
C ARG A 469 -1.60 14.23 -15.22
N LEU A 470 -1.17 13.37 -16.14
CA LEU A 470 -0.86 11.97 -15.82
C LEU A 470 0.25 11.88 -14.75
N SER A 471 -0.06 11.18 -13.67
CA SER A 471 0.77 11.03 -12.47
C SER A 471 1.06 9.56 -12.15
N HIS A 472 0.17 8.64 -12.58
CA HIS A 472 0.32 7.20 -12.40
C HIS A 472 0.22 6.50 -13.77
N LEU A 473 1.21 5.68 -14.12
CA LEU A 473 1.22 4.89 -15.34
C LEU A 473 1.64 3.46 -15.03
N GLU A 474 0.79 2.48 -15.35
CA GLU A 474 1.07 1.06 -15.16
C GLU A 474 0.90 0.29 -16.48
N LEU A 475 2.00 -0.32 -16.89
CA LEU A 475 2.24 -0.94 -18.19
C LEU A 475 3.02 -2.26 -17.96
N GLU A 476 2.50 -3.12 -17.09
CA GLU A 476 3.10 -4.43 -16.77
C GLU A 476 2.82 -5.44 -17.90
N ASP A 477 3.79 -6.31 -18.24
CA ASP A 477 3.61 -7.47 -19.15
C ASP A 477 3.04 -7.07 -20.53
N LEU A 478 3.67 -6.05 -21.12
CA LEU A 478 3.46 -5.60 -22.51
C LEU A 478 4.71 -5.92 -23.34
N GLU A 479 4.67 -7.09 -23.99
CA GLU A 479 5.82 -7.68 -24.70
C GLU A 479 6.31 -6.83 -25.89
N GLU A 480 5.40 -6.14 -26.57
CA GLU A 480 5.67 -5.32 -27.77
C GLU A 480 6.14 -3.88 -27.46
N LEU A 481 6.27 -3.48 -26.19
CA LEU A 481 6.80 -2.14 -25.86
C LEU A 481 8.32 -2.07 -26.04
N THR A 482 8.79 -1.02 -26.71
CA THR A 482 10.21 -0.81 -27.01
C THR A 482 10.82 0.37 -26.24
N ASN A 483 12.15 0.53 -26.35
CA ASN A 483 12.83 1.68 -25.76
C ASN A 483 12.43 3.00 -26.42
N ASP A 484 11.96 2.98 -27.67
CA ASP A 484 11.61 4.19 -28.42
C ASP A 484 10.37 4.87 -27.82
N PHE A 485 9.39 4.11 -27.32
CA PHE A 485 8.29 4.65 -26.50
C PHE A 485 8.78 5.48 -25.30
N LEU A 486 9.84 5.05 -24.62
CA LEU A 486 10.38 5.77 -23.47
C LEU A 486 11.15 7.04 -23.88
N ILE A 487 11.87 6.99 -25.02
CA ILE A 487 12.73 8.07 -25.53
C ILE A 487 11.90 9.16 -26.23
N GLU A 488 11.04 8.76 -27.17
CA GLU A 488 10.31 9.65 -28.07
C GLU A 488 8.99 10.12 -27.46
N HIS A 489 8.25 9.24 -26.78
CA HIS A 489 6.95 9.60 -26.21
C HIS A 489 7.06 9.98 -24.73
N LEU A 490 7.42 9.07 -23.83
CA LEU A 490 7.35 9.31 -22.38
C LEU A 490 8.30 10.41 -21.88
N ALA A 491 9.55 10.46 -22.33
CA ALA A 491 10.51 11.47 -21.89
C ALA A 491 10.30 12.87 -22.49
N LYS A 492 9.46 12.99 -23.54
CA LYS A 492 9.11 14.27 -24.20
C LYS A 492 7.71 14.76 -23.85
N ALA A 493 6.83 13.88 -23.36
CA ALA A 493 5.45 14.18 -23.02
C ALA A 493 5.30 15.27 -21.93
N PRO A 494 4.22 16.07 -21.97
CA PRO A 494 3.94 17.11 -20.96
C PRO A 494 3.76 16.56 -19.54
N CYS A 495 3.39 15.28 -19.40
CA CYS A 495 3.25 14.61 -18.11
C CYS A 495 4.58 14.23 -17.43
N ALA A 496 5.72 14.21 -18.16
CA ALA A 496 7.00 13.72 -17.63
C ALA A 496 7.40 14.42 -16.32
N GLY A 497 7.27 15.75 -16.26
CA GLY A 497 7.56 16.55 -15.05
C GLY A 497 6.59 16.35 -13.87
N ARG A 498 5.53 15.55 -14.03
CA ARG A 498 4.47 15.29 -13.03
C ARG A 498 4.31 13.82 -12.66
N LEU A 499 4.93 12.90 -13.40
CA LEU A 499 4.81 11.46 -13.15
C LEU A 499 5.38 11.08 -11.77
N GLU A 500 4.58 10.42 -10.95
CA GLU A 500 4.91 10.00 -9.58
C GLU A 500 5.00 8.46 -9.45
N HIS A 501 4.20 7.72 -10.24
CA HIS A 501 4.20 6.26 -10.30
C HIS A 501 4.42 5.77 -11.73
N LEU A 502 5.39 4.86 -11.92
CA LEU A 502 5.66 4.20 -13.21
C LEU A 502 5.95 2.71 -12.99
N SER A 503 5.08 1.83 -13.49
CA SER A 503 5.30 0.37 -13.49
C SER A 503 5.47 -0.13 -14.93
N LEU A 504 6.59 -0.78 -15.20
CA LEU A 504 6.98 -1.37 -16.49
C LEU A 504 7.49 -2.82 -16.31
N SER A 505 7.08 -3.48 -15.22
CA SER A 505 7.51 -4.84 -14.90
C SER A 505 7.08 -5.86 -15.97
N TYR A 506 7.92 -6.87 -16.23
CA TYR A 506 7.80 -7.88 -17.30
C TYR A 506 7.88 -7.37 -18.75
N CYS A 507 8.13 -6.07 -18.98
CA CYS A 507 8.37 -5.53 -20.32
C CYS A 507 9.83 -5.79 -20.74
N GLU A 508 10.13 -7.04 -21.11
CA GLU A 508 11.51 -7.51 -21.33
C GLU A 508 12.29 -6.70 -22.37
N ASN A 509 11.63 -6.11 -23.36
CA ASN A 509 12.29 -5.33 -24.41
C ASN A 509 12.81 -3.95 -23.94
N LEU A 510 12.45 -3.51 -22.73
CA LEU A 510 12.92 -2.27 -22.13
C LEU A 510 14.26 -2.45 -21.39
N GLY A 511 15.15 -1.47 -21.52
CA GLY A 511 16.46 -1.44 -20.89
C GLY A 511 16.96 -0.01 -20.63
N ASP A 512 18.27 0.13 -20.42
CA ASP A 512 18.86 1.42 -20.01
C ASP A 512 18.64 2.53 -21.04
N ALA A 513 18.70 2.21 -22.34
CA ALA A 513 18.56 3.20 -23.42
C ALA A 513 17.26 4.01 -23.32
N GLY A 514 16.13 3.34 -23.03
CA GLY A 514 14.85 4.02 -22.81
C GLY A 514 14.70 4.61 -21.41
N MET A 515 15.19 3.93 -20.37
CA MET A 515 14.99 4.39 -19.00
C MET A 515 15.88 5.56 -18.58
N LEU A 516 17.04 5.77 -19.22
CA LEU A 516 17.96 6.87 -18.88
C LEU A 516 17.33 8.27 -19.13
N PRO A 517 16.71 8.58 -20.30
CA PRO A 517 15.94 9.81 -20.50
C PRO A 517 14.80 10.00 -19.50
N VAL A 518 14.06 8.93 -19.17
CA VAL A 518 12.96 8.96 -18.19
C VAL A 518 13.48 9.36 -16.81
N MET A 519 14.60 8.77 -16.35
CA MET A 519 15.23 9.14 -15.07
C MET A 519 15.76 10.58 -15.05
N GLN A 520 16.14 11.15 -16.19
CA GLN A 520 16.61 12.54 -16.30
C GLN A 520 15.47 13.56 -16.34
N LYS A 521 14.30 13.20 -16.91
CA LYS A 521 13.14 14.10 -17.10
C LYS A 521 12.13 14.01 -15.95
N CYS A 522 11.81 12.81 -15.50
CA CYS A 522 10.72 12.53 -14.56
C CYS A 522 11.14 12.74 -13.10
N THR A 523 11.58 13.95 -12.78
CA THR A 523 12.18 14.33 -11.48
C THR A 523 11.27 14.17 -10.26
N ARG A 524 9.95 14.01 -10.46
CA ARG A 524 8.95 13.82 -9.40
C ARG A 524 8.60 12.35 -9.11
N LEU A 525 9.23 11.37 -9.79
CA LEU A 525 8.97 9.96 -9.55
C LEU A 525 9.19 9.56 -8.08
N GLN A 526 8.22 8.85 -7.53
CA GLN A 526 8.17 8.35 -6.14
C GLN A 526 8.13 6.82 -6.07
N ASN A 527 7.45 6.16 -7.00
CA ASN A 527 7.43 4.71 -7.15
C ASN A 527 7.81 4.34 -8.59
N ILE A 528 8.75 3.42 -8.73
CA ILE A 528 9.20 2.87 -10.01
C ILE A 528 9.31 1.35 -9.88
N GLU A 529 8.68 0.60 -10.78
CA GLU A 529 8.72 -0.86 -10.83
C GLU A 529 9.22 -1.29 -12.22
N LEU A 530 10.29 -2.08 -12.26
CA LEU A 530 11.03 -2.48 -13.46
C LEU A 530 11.40 -3.97 -13.43
N ASP A 531 10.62 -4.79 -12.73
CA ASP A 531 10.94 -6.21 -12.51
C ASP A 531 11.01 -6.97 -13.83
N ASN A 532 11.92 -7.94 -13.97
CA ASN A 532 12.09 -8.74 -15.19
C ASN A 532 12.25 -7.89 -16.48
N THR A 533 12.98 -6.77 -16.40
CA THR A 533 13.39 -5.95 -17.55
C THR A 533 14.91 -6.07 -17.81
N ARG A 534 15.41 -5.61 -18.96
CA ARG A 534 16.83 -5.70 -19.34
C ARG A 534 17.70 -4.55 -18.80
N ILE A 535 17.21 -3.76 -17.85
CA ILE A 535 17.97 -2.67 -17.21
C ILE A 535 19.23 -3.17 -16.49
N SER A 536 20.24 -2.32 -16.39
CA SER A 536 21.49 -2.58 -15.67
C SER A 536 21.77 -1.53 -14.58
N ASP A 537 22.94 -1.66 -13.95
CA ASP A 537 23.50 -0.72 -12.98
C ASP A 537 23.47 0.76 -13.43
N LEU A 538 23.43 1.04 -14.74
CA LEU A 538 23.34 2.40 -15.29
C LEU A 538 22.05 3.13 -14.87
N THR A 539 20.90 2.46 -14.91
CA THR A 539 19.63 3.08 -14.48
C THR A 539 19.58 3.30 -12.98
N LEU A 540 20.14 2.39 -12.17
CA LEU A 540 20.31 2.57 -10.73
C LEU A 540 21.20 3.79 -10.42
N ALA A 541 22.30 3.94 -11.17
CA ALA A 541 23.21 5.07 -11.03
C ALA A 541 22.57 6.41 -11.45
N GLU A 542 21.71 6.46 -12.47
CA GLU A 542 20.99 7.70 -12.83
C GLU A 542 19.74 7.97 -11.97
N ALA A 543 19.04 6.95 -11.46
CA ALA A 543 17.99 7.16 -10.44
C ALA A 543 18.58 7.76 -9.16
N ALA A 544 19.72 7.24 -8.69
CA ALA A 544 20.46 7.80 -7.55
C ALA A 544 21.16 9.13 -7.86
N SER A 545 21.23 9.54 -9.12
CA SER A 545 21.70 10.86 -9.58
C SER A 545 20.54 11.86 -9.57
N MET A 546 19.38 11.50 -10.10
CA MET A 546 18.13 12.26 -10.03
C MET A 546 17.76 12.61 -8.58
N VAL A 547 17.76 11.62 -7.67
CA VAL A 547 17.47 11.87 -6.24
C VAL A 547 18.53 12.78 -5.59
N ASN A 548 19.82 12.64 -5.93
CA ASN A 548 20.86 13.57 -5.43
C ASN A 548 20.76 14.99 -6.03
N LYS A 549 20.19 15.14 -7.24
CA LYS A 549 19.96 16.44 -7.90
C LYS A 549 18.78 17.20 -7.28
N ARG A 550 17.70 16.50 -6.87
CA ARG A 550 16.53 17.12 -6.23
C ARG A 550 16.65 17.31 -4.71
N SER A 551 17.41 16.44 -4.03
CA SER A 551 17.53 16.41 -2.57
C SER A 551 18.25 17.61 -1.98
N ARG A 552 17.52 18.45 -1.25
CA ARG A 552 18.07 19.58 -0.47
C ARG A 552 18.75 19.09 0.82
N ARG A 553 20.05 18.81 0.71
CA ARG A 553 20.93 18.45 1.85
C ARG A 553 20.86 19.45 3.01
N VAL A 554 21.01 18.95 4.22
CA VAL A 554 20.87 19.70 5.49
C VAL A 554 22.13 19.55 6.35
N MET A 555 22.50 20.61 7.07
CA MET A 555 23.71 20.66 7.92
C MET A 555 23.46 20.19 9.37
N GLU A 556 22.20 20.01 9.76
CA GLU A 556 21.79 19.55 11.09
C GLU A 556 21.89 18.02 11.18
N ALA A 557 22.76 17.53 12.06
CA ALA A 557 22.80 16.11 12.41
C ALA A 557 21.52 15.74 13.19
N GLY A 558 20.82 14.68 12.76
CA GLY A 558 19.63 14.16 13.44
C GLY A 558 18.31 14.30 12.69
N ARG A 559 18.25 15.09 11.60
CA ARG A 559 17.08 15.08 10.70
C ARG A 559 17.05 13.77 9.91
N LYS A 560 16.14 12.86 10.29
CA LYS A 560 15.99 11.54 9.64
C LYS A 560 15.62 11.69 8.15
N PRO A 561 16.32 11.00 7.24
CA PRO A 561 15.98 11.03 5.83
C PRO A 561 14.62 10.37 5.58
N GLN A 562 13.95 10.78 4.51
CA GLN A 562 12.70 10.17 4.06
C GLN A 562 12.94 9.32 2.81
N VAL A 563 12.10 8.32 2.59
CA VAL A 563 12.06 7.58 1.32
C VAL A 563 11.26 8.42 0.33
N THR A 564 11.91 9.02 -0.67
CA THR A 564 11.24 9.81 -1.71
C THR A 564 11.20 9.09 -3.06
N LEU A 565 11.95 8.01 -3.22
CA LEU A 565 11.89 7.12 -4.36
C LEU A 565 11.92 5.66 -3.88
N ARG A 566 10.98 4.86 -4.36
CA ARG A 566 10.92 3.41 -4.20
C ARG A 566 11.18 2.79 -5.57
N MET A 567 12.14 1.89 -5.63
CA MET A 567 12.48 1.15 -6.85
C MET A 567 12.27 -0.34 -6.59
N VAL A 568 11.59 -1.02 -7.51
CA VAL A 568 11.39 -2.47 -7.50
C VAL A 568 12.08 -3.05 -8.74
N VAL A 569 13.07 -3.90 -8.49
CA VAL A 569 14.09 -4.36 -9.44
C VAL A 569 14.40 -5.84 -9.16
N TYR A 570 13.36 -6.68 -9.19
CA TYR A 570 13.49 -8.13 -9.13
C TYR A 570 13.85 -8.72 -10.50
N ASP A 571 14.67 -9.77 -10.49
CA ASP A 571 15.02 -10.61 -11.64
C ASP A 571 15.58 -9.89 -12.91
N CYS A 572 15.98 -8.63 -12.79
CA CYS A 572 16.69 -7.88 -13.83
C CYS A 572 18.11 -8.42 -14.03
N GLN A 573 18.32 -9.21 -15.09
CA GLN A 573 19.53 -10.02 -15.28
C GLN A 573 20.84 -9.21 -15.40
N ASN A 574 20.75 -7.94 -15.83
CA ASN A 574 21.92 -7.06 -16.01
C ASN A 574 22.21 -6.18 -14.78
N VAL A 575 21.42 -6.27 -13.70
CA VAL A 575 21.67 -5.56 -12.44
C VAL A 575 22.62 -6.38 -11.57
N THR A 576 23.75 -5.78 -11.22
CA THR A 576 24.80 -6.42 -10.42
C THR A 576 24.81 -5.88 -8.98
N TRP A 577 25.64 -6.50 -8.15
CA TRP A 577 25.89 -6.01 -6.80
C TRP A 577 26.53 -4.60 -6.78
N MET A 578 27.18 -4.17 -7.87
CA MET A 578 27.80 -2.84 -7.99
C MET A 578 26.78 -1.72 -8.20
N GLY A 579 25.73 -1.89 -9.01
CA GLY A 579 24.66 -0.89 -9.14
C GLY A 579 23.84 -0.75 -7.86
N ILE A 580 23.54 -1.88 -7.22
CA ILE A 580 22.91 -1.90 -5.89
C ILE A 580 23.79 -1.16 -4.87
N ARG A 581 25.10 -1.45 -4.86
CA ARG A 581 26.08 -0.77 -4.01
C ARG A 581 26.10 0.74 -4.24
N GLU A 582 26.05 1.21 -5.48
CA GLU A 582 26.07 2.65 -5.79
C GLU A 582 24.83 3.37 -5.24
N VAL A 583 23.66 2.72 -5.23
CA VAL A 583 22.45 3.24 -4.57
C VAL A 583 22.64 3.31 -3.04
N LEU A 584 23.14 2.24 -2.41
CA LEU A 584 23.41 2.21 -0.96
C LEU A 584 24.47 3.25 -0.56
N PHE A 585 25.58 3.32 -1.30
CA PHE A 585 26.62 4.32 -1.11
C PHE A 585 26.05 5.73 -1.19
N ARG A 586 25.23 6.04 -2.20
CA ARG A 586 24.60 7.37 -2.35
C ARG A 586 23.56 7.69 -1.29
N ASN A 587 22.82 6.71 -0.77
CA ASN A 587 21.95 6.86 0.39
C ASN A 587 22.71 7.24 1.67
N ALA A 588 23.93 6.71 1.84
CA ALA A 588 24.82 7.02 2.97
C ALA A 588 25.87 8.12 2.66
N ASN A 589 25.85 8.76 1.48
CA ASN A 589 26.88 9.68 1.03
C ASN A 589 26.76 11.05 1.72
N VAL A 590 27.45 11.17 2.84
CA VAL A 590 27.62 12.39 3.64
C VAL A 590 28.77 13.23 3.02
N LYS A 591 28.50 14.51 2.68
CA LYS A 591 29.44 15.38 1.94
C LYS A 591 29.91 16.58 2.77
N PRO A 592 31.15 17.08 2.61
CA PRO A 592 31.56 18.34 3.22
C PRO A 592 30.66 19.51 2.76
N ALA A 593 30.45 20.47 3.65
CA ALA A 593 29.54 21.59 3.41
C ALA A 593 30.17 22.64 2.48
N VAL A 594 29.52 22.92 1.35
CA VAL A 594 29.94 23.98 0.42
C VAL A 594 29.93 25.33 1.16
N GLY A 595 31.04 26.07 1.04
CA GLY A 595 31.24 27.36 1.71
C GLY A 595 31.50 27.31 3.22
N HIS A 596 31.49 26.14 3.86
CA HIS A 596 31.66 26.01 5.32
C HIS A 596 32.74 24.95 5.66
N PRO A 597 34.03 25.31 5.70
CA PRO A 597 35.10 24.38 6.04
C PRO A 597 34.86 23.74 7.42
N GLY A 598 35.04 22.42 7.51
CA GLY A 598 34.80 21.64 8.73
C GLY A 598 33.33 21.31 9.03
N ARG A 599 32.35 21.84 8.29
CA ARG A 599 30.95 21.39 8.40
C ARG A 599 30.61 20.31 7.37
N VAL A 600 29.53 19.59 7.65
CA VAL A 600 29.13 18.35 6.98
C VAL A 600 27.64 18.43 6.61
N SER A 601 27.28 17.86 5.46
CA SER A 601 25.94 17.91 4.87
C SER A 601 25.36 16.50 4.66
N TYR A 602 24.19 16.28 5.27
CA TYR A 602 23.49 15.00 5.27
C TYR A 602 22.43 14.93 4.17
N PRO A 603 22.20 13.76 3.56
CA PRO A 603 21.08 13.56 2.63
C PRO A 603 19.75 13.59 3.40
N THR A 604 18.76 14.31 2.87
CA THR A 604 17.38 14.34 3.40
C THR A 604 16.44 13.35 2.71
N GLU A 605 16.85 12.84 1.55
CA GLU A 605 16.12 11.89 0.73
C GLU A 605 16.94 10.61 0.59
N SER A 606 16.24 9.48 0.48
CA SER A 606 16.82 8.15 0.30
C SER A 606 15.98 7.33 -0.68
N ILE A 607 16.65 6.43 -1.40
CA ILE A 607 16.03 5.43 -2.27
C ILE A 607 15.77 4.18 -1.45
N SER A 608 14.53 3.71 -1.42
CA SER A 608 14.20 2.35 -0.99
C SER A 608 14.27 1.43 -2.20
N LEU A 609 15.16 0.45 -2.15
CA LEU A 609 15.34 -0.52 -3.22
C LEU A 609 14.79 -1.89 -2.79
N LYS A 610 14.01 -2.50 -3.69
CA LYS A 610 13.69 -3.93 -3.66
C LYS A 610 14.43 -4.60 -4.81
N CYS A 611 15.12 -5.69 -4.53
CA CYS A 611 15.94 -6.40 -5.51
C CYS A 611 16.04 -7.89 -5.15
N PHE A 612 16.77 -8.66 -5.96
CA PHE A 612 16.92 -10.11 -5.81
C PHE A 612 17.21 -10.55 -4.35
N TYR A 613 16.57 -11.64 -3.91
CA TYR A 613 16.51 -12.06 -2.49
C TYR A 613 17.89 -12.18 -1.82
N GLY A 614 18.92 -12.59 -2.56
CA GLY A 614 20.30 -12.68 -2.06
C GLY A 614 20.96 -11.35 -1.66
N PHE A 615 20.38 -10.22 -2.07
CA PHE A 615 20.82 -8.86 -1.74
C PHE A 615 19.83 -8.13 -0.82
N GLN A 616 18.55 -8.51 -0.86
CA GLN A 616 17.48 -7.81 -0.15
C GLN A 616 17.76 -7.64 1.35
N MET A 617 18.33 -8.65 2.04
CA MET A 617 18.64 -8.57 3.47
C MET A 617 19.55 -7.39 3.81
N THR A 618 20.70 -7.27 3.12
CA THR A 618 21.65 -6.17 3.32
C THR A 618 21.07 -4.82 2.95
N VAL A 619 20.24 -4.75 1.90
CA VAL A 619 19.55 -3.52 1.46
C VAL A 619 18.54 -3.05 2.52
N ASP A 620 17.71 -3.97 3.02
CA ASP A 620 16.77 -3.76 4.13
C ASP A 620 17.47 -3.24 5.39
N GLU A 621 18.59 -3.88 5.75
CA GLU A 621 19.46 -3.58 6.88
C GLU A 621 20.14 -2.21 6.76
N HIS A 622 20.68 -1.87 5.59
CA HIS A 622 21.24 -0.56 5.29
C HIS A 622 20.15 0.52 5.36
N GLN A 623 18.99 0.28 4.75
CA GLN A 623 17.85 1.21 4.79
C GLN A 623 17.36 1.44 6.24
N LYS A 624 17.31 0.40 7.09
CA LYS A 624 17.00 0.53 8.52
C LYS A 624 18.01 1.40 9.27
N ARG A 625 19.31 1.32 8.94
CA ARG A 625 20.37 2.19 9.52
C ARG A 625 20.25 3.64 9.01
N VAL A 626 20.06 3.84 7.71
CA VAL A 626 19.85 5.17 7.09
C VAL A 626 18.64 5.90 7.67
N LEU A 627 17.48 5.24 7.78
CA LEU A 627 16.24 5.84 8.30
C LEU A 627 16.28 6.14 9.81
N ARG A 628 17.24 5.57 10.56
CA ARG A 628 17.52 5.97 11.95
C ARG A 628 18.36 7.24 12.02
N GLY A 629 19.19 7.50 11.00
CA GLY A 629 20.20 8.56 10.95
C GLY A 629 21.64 8.05 11.13
N ASP A 630 21.84 6.72 11.26
CA ASP A 630 23.12 6.10 11.63
C ASP A 630 24.05 5.90 10.41
N PHE A 631 24.30 6.97 9.65
CA PHE A 631 24.96 6.92 8.33
C PHE A 631 26.31 6.19 8.32
N ASP A 632 27.16 6.39 9.33
CA ASP A 632 28.47 5.72 9.43
C ASP A 632 28.34 4.19 9.56
N SER A 633 27.28 3.71 10.22
CA SER A 633 27.01 2.28 10.33
C SER A 633 26.46 1.71 9.02
N ALA A 634 25.65 2.48 8.28
CA ALA A 634 25.15 2.10 6.96
C ALA A 634 26.29 2.00 5.93
N ALA A 635 27.24 2.95 5.97
CA ALA A 635 28.45 2.94 5.16
C ALA A 635 29.47 1.85 5.57
N THR A 636 29.51 1.46 6.85
CA THR A 636 30.36 0.34 7.28
C THR A 636 29.83 -0.99 6.75
N LEU A 637 28.52 -1.23 6.85
CA LEU A 637 27.86 -2.41 6.27
C LEU A 637 28.08 -2.47 4.75
N GLU A 638 27.86 -1.37 4.03
CA GLU A 638 28.07 -1.28 2.57
C GLU A 638 29.48 -1.75 2.16
N ARG A 639 30.52 -1.28 2.86
CA ARG A 639 31.90 -1.65 2.59
C ARG A 639 32.18 -3.13 2.88
N ARG A 640 31.72 -3.66 4.03
CA ARG A 640 31.95 -5.07 4.37
C ARG A 640 31.16 -6.03 3.48
N TRP A 641 29.98 -5.62 3.04
CA TRP A 641 29.22 -6.35 2.04
C TRP A 641 29.94 -6.35 0.69
N ALA A 642 30.48 -5.21 0.26
CA ALA A 642 31.31 -5.13 -0.94
C ALA A 642 32.56 -6.00 -0.86
N ASP A 643 33.28 -5.98 0.27
CA ASP A 643 34.43 -6.86 0.53
C ASP A 643 34.05 -8.35 0.43
N TYR A 644 32.87 -8.72 0.97
CA TYR A 644 32.33 -10.08 0.89
C TYR A 644 31.92 -10.47 -0.54
N MET A 645 31.21 -9.61 -1.26
CA MET A 645 30.78 -9.86 -2.63
C MET A 645 31.99 -10.02 -3.57
N GLN A 646 32.96 -9.11 -3.51
CA GLN A 646 34.20 -9.22 -4.28
C GLN A 646 34.99 -10.50 -3.92
N ALA A 647 35.11 -10.83 -2.62
CA ALA A 647 35.81 -12.04 -2.21
C ALA A 647 35.08 -13.33 -2.63
N SER A 648 33.75 -13.31 -2.71
CA SER A 648 32.90 -14.40 -3.22
C SER A 648 33.10 -14.60 -4.73
N GLU A 649 33.10 -13.50 -5.50
CA GLU A 649 33.33 -13.48 -6.94
C GLU A 649 34.73 -14.00 -7.30
N GLU A 650 35.78 -13.49 -6.62
CA GLU A 650 37.15 -14.01 -6.70
C GLU A 650 37.22 -15.52 -6.43
N ALA A 651 36.40 -16.03 -5.51
CA ALA A 651 36.35 -17.44 -5.10
C ALA A 651 35.52 -18.34 -6.02
N GLY A 652 34.72 -17.75 -6.91
CA GLY A 652 34.10 -18.41 -8.06
C GLY A 652 35.09 -18.61 -9.20
N MET A 653 35.93 -17.60 -9.49
CA MET A 653 36.97 -17.68 -10.52
C MET A 653 37.96 -18.83 -10.25
N GLY A 654 38.15 -19.69 -11.25
CA GLY A 654 39.05 -20.84 -11.19
C GLY A 654 40.55 -20.49 -11.23
N GLY A 655 41.38 -21.54 -11.24
CA GLY A 655 42.84 -21.45 -11.43
C GLY A 655 43.66 -21.35 -10.14
N SER A 656 44.90 -20.85 -10.28
CA SER A 656 45.86 -20.82 -9.16
C SER A 656 45.39 -19.92 -8.00
N GLY A 657 45.66 -20.34 -6.77
CA GLY A 657 45.27 -19.64 -5.56
C GLY A 657 43.80 -19.81 -5.13
N HIS A 658 42.99 -20.61 -5.82
CA HIS A 658 41.56 -20.84 -5.51
C HIS A 658 41.26 -21.11 -4.02
N ARG A 659 42.08 -21.92 -3.35
CA ARG A 659 41.96 -22.22 -1.90
C ARG A 659 42.19 -20.99 -0.99
N ARG A 660 43.01 -20.02 -1.41
CA ARG A 660 43.25 -18.74 -0.71
C ARG A 660 42.08 -17.78 -0.91
N ARG A 661 41.53 -17.69 -2.13
CA ARG A 661 40.34 -16.88 -2.44
C ARG A 661 39.12 -17.38 -1.66
N ARG A 662 38.83 -18.68 -1.72
CA ARG A 662 37.78 -19.35 -0.91
C ARG A 662 37.96 -19.24 0.60
N ARG A 663 39.18 -18.98 1.10
CA ARG A 663 39.41 -18.65 2.51
C ARG A 663 38.99 -17.20 2.80
N ARG A 664 39.45 -16.24 2.00
CA ARG A 664 39.07 -14.82 2.12
C ARG A 664 37.56 -14.62 2.02
N ALA A 665 36.87 -15.30 1.11
CA ALA A 665 35.41 -15.28 0.99
C ALA A 665 34.69 -15.64 2.30
N ARG A 666 35.12 -16.71 2.98
CA ARG A 666 34.54 -17.15 4.27
C ARG A 666 34.87 -16.21 5.42
N GLU A 667 36.07 -15.64 5.41
CA GLU A 667 36.50 -14.67 6.41
C GLU A 667 35.70 -13.36 6.28
N ALA A 668 35.46 -12.88 5.05
CA ALA A 668 34.57 -11.75 4.79
C ALA A 668 33.09 -12.06 5.11
N GLN A 669 32.59 -13.25 4.73
CA GLN A 669 31.23 -13.70 5.08
C GLN A 669 31.01 -13.69 6.60
N ALA A 670 31.97 -14.18 7.37
CA ALA A 670 31.91 -14.17 8.83
C ALA A 670 31.94 -12.74 9.40
N LEU A 671 32.61 -11.78 8.75
CA LEU A 671 32.60 -10.38 9.17
C LEU A 671 31.27 -9.67 8.84
N HIS A 672 30.60 -10.04 7.75
CA HIS A 672 29.27 -9.53 7.38
C HIS A 672 28.17 -9.98 8.35
N MET A 673 28.04 -11.30 8.58
CA MET A 673 27.02 -11.87 9.48
C MET A 673 27.08 -11.26 10.90
N ASN A 674 28.29 -11.00 11.41
CA ASN A 674 28.50 -10.37 12.72
C ASN A 674 28.04 -8.89 12.80
N GLU A 675 27.80 -8.23 11.66
CA GLU A 675 27.32 -6.84 11.60
C GLU A 675 25.80 -6.76 11.40
N GLU A 676 25.20 -7.73 10.71
CA GLU A 676 23.75 -7.91 10.61
C GLU A 676 23.13 -8.22 11.99
N ASP A 677 23.69 -9.19 12.72
CA ASP A 677 23.33 -9.51 14.11
C ASP A 677 23.55 -8.32 15.10
N GLY A 678 24.24 -7.26 14.68
CA GLY A 678 24.71 -6.15 15.51
C GLY A 678 23.65 -5.21 16.08
N THR A 679 22.35 -5.46 15.86
CA THR A 679 21.26 -4.55 16.27
C THR A 679 20.82 -4.68 17.73
N LEU A 680 21.45 -5.54 18.54
CA LEU A 680 21.17 -5.71 19.97
C LEU A 680 22.39 -5.43 20.88
N GLY A 681 22.58 -4.14 21.19
CA GLY A 681 23.19 -3.69 22.45
C GLY A 681 24.70 -3.45 22.47
N GLN A 682 25.08 -2.25 22.90
CA GLN A 682 26.38 -2.02 23.55
C GLN A 682 26.44 -2.92 24.80
N GLY A 683 27.30 -3.94 24.77
CA GLY A 683 27.41 -4.93 25.86
C GLY A 683 27.85 -6.34 25.42
N GLY A 684 27.77 -6.65 24.12
CA GLY A 684 28.28 -7.91 23.57
C GLY A 684 29.78 -8.09 23.84
N ARG A 685 30.14 -9.07 24.68
CA ARG A 685 31.55 -9.41 24.97
C ARG A 685 32.30 -9.78 23.70
N ARG A 686 33.41 -9.06 23.40
CA ARG A 686 34.38 -9.40 22.35
C ARG A 686 34.93 -10.82 22.55
N ARG A 687 34.32 -11.84 21.95
CA ARG A 687 34.94 -13.16 21.78
C ARG A 687 35.94 -13.08 20.63
N ALA A 688 37.15 -12.65 20.94
CA ALA A 688 38.28 -12.75 20.03
C ALA A 688 38.48 -14.23 19.64
N ARG A 689 38.17 -14.58 18.39
CA ARG A 689 38.62 -15.83 17.78
C ARG A 689 40.07 -15.61 17.35
N THR A 690 41.00 -15.92 18.24
CA THR A 690 42.44 -15.85 17.98
C THR A 690 42.77 -16.75 16.79
N MET A 691 43.10 -16.15 15.64
CA MET A 691 43.71 -16.88 14.52
C MET A 691 45.10 -17.31 14.99
N GLY A 692 45.27 -18.61 15.25
CA GLY A 692 46.52 -19.15 15.78
C GLY A 692 47.69 -18.93 14.83
N SER A 693 48.62 -18.06 15.21
CA SER A 693 49.91 -17.89 14.53
C SER A 693 50.87 -18.98 14.98
N CYS A 694 51.07 -20.01 14.16
CA CYS A 694 52.22 -20.89 14.32
C CYS A 694 53.50 -20.14 13.93
N LEU A 695 54.21 -19.64 14.93
CA LEU A 695 55.66 -19.47 14.82
C LEU A 695 56.29 -20.87 14.76
N VAL A 696 57.24 -21.04 13.86
CA VAL A 696 58.10 -22.23 13.79
C VAL A 696 59.42 -21.88 14.45
N MET A 697 59.90 -22.76 15.33
CA MET A 697 61.32 -22.89 15.66
C MET A 697 61.93 -23.94 14.74
#